data_AF-A0A2M7Q3K3-F1
#
_entry.id   AF-A0A2M7Q3K3-F1
#
_cell.length_a   1.000
_cell.length_b   1.000
_cell.length_c   1.000
_cell.angle_alpha   90.00
_cell.angle_beta   90.00
_cell.angle_gamma   90.00
#
_symmetry.space_group_name_H-M   'P 1'
#
loop_
_entity.id
_entity.type
_entity.pdbx_description
1 polymer ?
#
loop_
_entity_poly.entity_id
_entity_poly.type
_entity_poly.pdbx_seq_one_letter_code
_entity_poly.pdbx_strand_id
1 'polypeptide(L)'
;MNTIIRQFRALLETPDCTPEQIKMFLDQLNKAEQLSMTGDLHNDDQQRLWELSENFLTIRLTDLVPEDTPSLEPVIYAGENTLPVFQKFKKAMYRYEGNVYGANSRLLKPSKFGMGFFSVCQTDTLHEIIIDYSATPPVAARPAGWSKITPNDDGIFHHLKDHVRKISNDFYIGKATRNDHHAGYFTLCQERDITLETFKIGMMAMMPSIDGMQGVSKEAATAYIAKIKMKGNKDYLKNIKTVSWLFRTFLQEHDHNIYSFAELDCEQQESILAMIGKPSTSLLSPFYPVAEGFIRLNAGLCWGADPAVRQSLGFDIYEDEPETSLQPHRDFKQQHIPFKAQGETLSQTLFDYVIVGSGPGGAAAAFELCREAKNSNDPISIAIIEKGEWRQYDQLAHSALGVIQSLLDNQGMTVASPQFASAQTIPQWPVVHANAVGGTSVINSAIHHRTPDDILDSWFKNEPEEKSRFIALLDELETLMPTQSTETSIGDEAFDRQVNSAAEGLYGASDEYRFLDRYTDGCAAKNSCFRGCPIGAKQSLDFSLLTRALETRIADQPVVTILSNAHVQNIDIRHHQGSQNDVAQGVRGNFVHPESKTSGANFTITAKRAVIVAASAVMSPLLLKASLEKKLPDLGKHFQAHPGSNVIGVYDRQVYKLRDGHIDAVTQGWASTYYRERNDDMHTGFKLETLAAPLDLFSGRIPLSGSSLMNQLRNWHYMGYCAGLPG
;
A
#
# COMPACT_ATOMS: atom_id res chain seq x y z
N MET A 1 -1.36 -4.36 24.54
CA MET A 1 -1.67 -5.67 25.16
C MET A 1 -1.70 -5.61 26.68
N ASN A 2 -0.59 -5.32 27.40
CA ASN A 2 -0.60 -5.23 28.88
C ASN A 2 -1.63 -4.24 29.47
N THR A 3 -1.99 -3.19 28.75
CA THR A 3 -3.00 -2.20 29.17
C THR A 3 -4.43 -2.77 29.14
N ILE A 4 -4.77 -3.59 28.14
CA ILE A 4 -6.13 -4.11 27.94
C ILE A 4 -6.49 -5.13 29.03
N ILE A 5 -5.56 -6.02 29.36
CA ILE A 5 -5.76 -7.02 30.42
C ILE A 5 -5.91 -6.34 31.79
N ARG A 6 -5.13 -5.28 32.06
CA ARG A 6 -5.29 -4.47 33.28
C ARG A 6 -6.66 -3.78 33.34
N GLN A 7 -7.12 -3.21 32.22
CA GLN A 7 -8.45 -2.58 32.14
C GLN A 7 -9.57 -3.60 32.38
N PHE A 8 -9.45 -4.79 31.78
CA PHE A 8 -10.43 -5.84 31.94
C PHE A 8 -10.48 -6.38 33.38
N ARG A 9 -9.32 -6.57 34.02
CA ARG A 9 -9.26 -6.99 35.42
C ARG A 9 -9.79 -5.92 36.37
N ALA A 10 -9.46 -4.65 36.13
CA ALA A 10 -10.06 -3.55 36.88
C ALA A 10 -11.60 -3.50 36.74
N LEU A 11 -12.12 -3.82 35.55
CA LEU A 11 -13.56 -3.97 35.33
C LEU A 11 -14.13 -5.15 36.13
N LEU A 12 -13.48 -6.31 36.13
CA LEU A 12 -13.91 -7.49 36.91
C LEU A 12 -13.86 -7.27 38.44
N GLU A 13 -12.88 -6.50 38.91
CA GLU A 13 -12.69 -6.15 40.33
C GLU A 13 -13.70 -5.09 40.81
N THR A 14 -14.45 -4.44 39.90
CA THR A 14 -15.48 -3.47 40.27
C THR A 14 -16.68 -4.17 40.93
N PRO A 15 -17.10 -3.79 42.16
CA PRO A 15 -18.15 -4.49 42.91
C PRO A 15 -19.48 -4.66 42.17
N ASP A 16 -19.89 -3.64 41.40
CA ASP A 16 -21.15 -3.61 40.66
C ASP A 16 -21.01 -4.01 39.17
N CYS A 17 -19.91 -4.69 38.81
CA CYS A 17 -19.68 -5.15 37.44
C CYS A 17 -20.78 -6.11 36.98
N THR A 18 -21.40 -5.81 35.82
CA THR A 18 -22.47 -6.64 35.23
C THR A 18 -21.93 -7.48 34.05
N PRO A 19 -22.55 -8.64 33.76
CA PRO A 19 -22.15 -9.45 32.60
C PRO A 19 -22.32 -8.72 31.26
N GLU A 20 -23.24 -7.75 31.15
CA GLU A 20 -23.38 -6.90 29.96
C GLU A 20 -22.16 -6.00 29.75
N GLN A 21 -21.58 -5.44 30.81
CA GLN A 21 -20.38 -4.62 30.71
C GLN A 21 -19.18 -5.45 30.25
N ILE A 22 -19.06 -6.69 30.76
CA ILE A 22 -18.04 -7.65 30.33
C ILE A 22 -18.23 -8.01 28.86
N LYS A 23 -19.48 -8.32 28.45
CA LYS A 23 -19.81 -8.61 27.05
C LYS A 23 -19.48 -7.43 26.15
N MET A 24 -19.89 -6.21 26.51
CA MET A 24 -19.59 -4.99 25.76
C MET A 24 -18.08 -4.78 25.62
N PHE A 25 -17.34 -4.97 26.70
CA PHE A 25 -15.88 -4.87 26.65
C PHE A 25 -15.29 -5.91 25.69
N LEU A 26 -15.67 -7.19 25.84
CA LEU A 26 -15.16 -8.28 25.01
C LEU A 26 -15.56 -8.15 23.53
N ASP A 27 -16.76 -7.66 23.23
CA ASP A 27 -17.24 -7.44 21.87
C ASP A 27 -16.56 -6.25 21.18
N GLN A 28 -16.02 -5.30 21.95
CA GLN A 28 -15.19 -4.21 21.42
C GLN A 28 -13.77 -4.66 21.08
N LEU A 29 -13.33 -5.79 21.64
CA LEU A 29 -12.01 -6.34 21.38
C LEU A 29 -11.96 -7.06 20.05
N ASN A 30 -10.85 -6.87 19.36
CA ASN A 30 -10.59 -7.64 18.17
C ASN A 30 -10.24 -9.10 18.51
N LYS A 31 -10.29 -9.97 17.51
CA LYS A 31 -10.10 -11.40 17.73
C LYS A 31 -8.76 -11.81 18.35
N ALA A 32 -7.68 -11.11 18.01
CA ALA A 32 -6.36 -11.38 18.57
C ALA A 32 -6.28 -10.92 20.04
N GLU A 33 -6.95 -9.83 20.40
CA GLU A 33 -7.10 -9.37 21.78
C GLU A 33 -7.93 -10.35 22.60
N GLN A 34 -9.06 -10.83 22.06
CA GLN A 34 -9.86 -11.89 22.70
C GLN A 34 -9.04 -13.19 22.88
N LEU A 35 -8.23 -13.59 21.90
CA LEU A 35 -7.33 -14.75 22.01
C LEU A 35 -6.18 -14.51 22.99
N SER A 36 -5.69 -13.28 23.13
CA SER A 36 -4.69 -12.94 24.15
C SER A 36 -5.30 -12.90 25.54
N MET A 37 -6.58 -12.56 25.66
CA MET A 37 -7.30 -12.52 26.94
C MET A 37 -7.52 -13.90 27.56
N THR A 38 -7.58 -14.97 26.76
CA THR A 38 -7.53 -16.31 27.34
C THR A 38 -6.20 -16.54 28.07
N GLY A 39 -5.14 -15.83 27.66
CA GLY A 39 -3.74 -15.98 28.05
C GLY A 39 -3.31 -15.56 29.46
N ASP A 40 -4.04 -14.65 30.12
CA ASP A 40 -3.52 -13.87 31.26
C ASP A 40 -4.55 -13.63 32.37
N LEU A 41 -5.63 -14.43 32.43
CA LEU A 41 -6.64 -14.37 33.50
C LEU A 41 -6.30 -15.34 34.63
N HIS A 42 -6.22 -14.82 35.86
CA HIS A 42 -5.96 -15.61 37.05
C HIS A 42 -7.19 -16.41 37.48
N ASN A 43 -7.03 -17.31 38.46
CA ASN A 43 -8.11 -18.16 38.93
C ASN A 43 -9.31 -17.35 39.47
N ASP A 44 -9.05 -16.29 40.25
CA ASP A 44 -10.09 -15.41 40.78
C ASP A 44 -10.85 -14.69 39.65
N ASP A 45 -10.15 -14.25 38.59
CA ASP A 45 -10.76 -13.60 37.43
C ASP A 45 -11.72 -14.56 36.69
N GLN A 46 -11.27 -15.80 36.49
CA GLN A 46 -12.06 -16.83 35.81
C GLN A 46 -13.25 -17.32 36.65
N GLN A 47 -13.07 -17.44 37.96
CA GLN A 47 -14.16 -17.72 38.89
C GLN A 47 -15.21 -16.60 38.84
N ARG A 48 -14.77 -15.33 38.88
CA ARG A 48 -15.67 -14.18 38.81
C ARG A 48 -16.45 -14.15 37.50
N LEU A 49 -15.79 -14.45 36.37
CA LEU A 49 -16.46 -14.61 35.07
C LEU A 49 -17.50 -15.73 35.08
N TRP A 50 -17.17 -16.87 35.71
CA TRP A 50 -18.11 -17.99 35.83
C TRP A 50 -19.37 -17.59 36.60
N GLU A 51 -19.21 -16.90 37.73
CA GLU A 51 -20.31 -16.41 38.56
C GLU A 51 -21.18 -15.39 37.81
N LEU A 52 -20.56 -14.39 37.16
CA LEU A 52 -21.28 -13.35 36.42
C LEU A 52 -22.04 -13.90 35.20
N SER A 53 -21.57 -15.00 34.62
CA SER A 53 -22.19 -15.62 33.45
C SER A 53 -23.37 -16.53 33.75
N GLU A 54 -23.75 -16.69 35.01
CA GLU A 54 -24.88 -17.54 35.39
C GLU A 54 -26.18 -17.06 34.75
N ASN A 55 -26.82 -17.93 33.97
CA ASN A 55 -28.07 -17.65 33.24
C ASN A 55 -28.01 -16.42 32.32
N PHE A 56 -26.82 -16.03 31.85
CA PHE A 56 -26.63 -14.80 31.08
C PHE A 56 -26.98 -14.97 29.60
N LEU A 57 -26.05 -15.50 28.78
CA LEU A 57 -26.30 -15.71 27.35
C LEU A 57 -26.81 -17.12 27.07
N THR A 58 -27.64 -17.24 26.04
CA THR A 58 -27.97 -18.53 25.45
C THR A 58 -26.76 -19.07 24.67
N ILE A 59 -26.49 -20.36 24.82
CA ILE A 59 -25.46 -21.10 24.08
C ILE A 59 -26.08 -22.34 23.45
N ARG A 60 -25.97 -22.43 22.13
CA ARG A 60 -26.45 -23.55 21.31
C ARG A 60 -25.28 -24.26 20.66
N LEU A 61 -25.48 -25.52 20.29
CA LEU A 61 -24.50 -26.26 19.48
C LEU A 61 -24.13 -25.54 18.16
N THR A 62 -25.09 -24.81 17.57
CA THR A 62 -24.89 -23.99 16.37
C THR A 62 -23.99 -22.77 16.61
N ASP A 63 -23.88 -22.28 17.85
CA ASP A 63 -22.92 -21.22 18.20
C ASP A 63 -21.48 -21.75 18.20
N LEU A 64 -21.29 -23.03 18.50
CA LEU A 64 -19.97 -23.66 18.54
C LEU A 64 -19.51 -24.16 17.16
N VAL A 65 -20.44 -24.73 16.40
CA VAL A 65 -20.21 -25.21 15.03
C VAL A 65 -21.42 -24.82 14.19
N PRO A 66 -21.32 -23.75 13.37
CA PRO A 66 -22.40 -23.29 12.49
C PRO A 66 -23.01 -24.38 11.61
N GLU A 67 -24.27 -24.21 11.17
CA GLU A 67 -24.97 -25.23 10.38
C GLU A 67 -24.43 -25.40 8.96
N ASP A 68 -23.86 -24.34 8.40
CA ASP A 68 -23.20 -24.30 7.10
C ASP A 68 -21.78 -24.85 7.12
N THR A 69 -21.23 -25.16 8.31
CA THR A 69 -19.91 -25.81 8.43
C THR A 69 -20.00 -27.24 7.88
N PRO A 70 -19.19 -27.62 6.88
CA PRO A 70 -19.19 -28.96 6.32
C PRO A 70 -18.98 -30.06 7.37
N SER A 71 -19.64 -31.20 7.16
CA SER A 71 -19.49 -32.37 8.04
C SER A 71 -18.01 -32.77 8.17
N LEU A 72 -17.57 -33.07 9.39
CA LEU A 72 -16.18 -33.39 9.77
C LEU A 72 -15.16 -32.25 9.61
N GLU A 73 -15.58 -31.02 9.27
CA GLU A 73 -14.68 -29.86 9.23
C GLU A 73 -14.50 -29.25 10.63
N PRO A 74 -13.26 -29.15 11.15
CA PRO A 74 -13.01 -28.70 12.51
C PRO A 74 -12.99 -27.17 12.65
N VAL A 75 -13.77 -26.68 13.59
CA VAL A 75 -13.69 -25.34 14.17
C VAL A 75 -12.75 -25.39 15.37
N ILE A 76 -11.72 -24.55 15.37
CA ILE A 76 -10.68 -24.56 16.41
C ILE A 76 -11.03 -23.55 17.50
N TYR A 77 -10.76 -23.88 18.75
CA TYR A 77 -10.89 -23.02 19.92
C TYR A 77 -9.58 -23.03 20.69
N ALA A 78 -9.00 -21.86 20.93
CA ALA A 78 -7.91 -21.68 21.87
C ALA A 78 -8.47 -21.63 23.29
N GLY A 79 -7.82 -22.30 24.23
CA GLY A 79 -8.22 -22.26 25.63
C GLY A 79 -7.04 -22.22 26.59
N GLU A 80 -7.35 -21.75 27.78
CA GLU A 80 -6.40 -21.67 28.88
C GLU A 80 -7.06 -22.03 30.20
N ASN A 81 -6.41 -22.88 30.99
CA ASN A 81 -6.86 -23.26 32.33
C ASN A 81 -5.92 -22.71 33.41
N THR A 82 -6.38 -22.74 34.66
CA THR A 82 -5.62 -22.26 35.82
C THR A 82 -4.69 -23.32 36.43
N LEU A 83 -4.41 -24.42 35.72
CA LEU A 83 -3.61 -25.54 36.24
C LEU A 83 -2.12 -25.33 35.95
N PRO A 84 -1.20 -25.74 36.84
CA PRO A 84 0.24 -25.57 36.66
C PRO A 84 0.84 -26.34 35.46
N VAL A 85 0.12 -27.33 34.93
CA VAL A 85 0.54 -28.19 33.82
C VAL A 85 -0.55 -28.19 32.76
N PHE A 86 -0.17 -27.97 31.49
CA PHE A 86 -1.09 -27.83 30.35
C PHE A 86 -2.01 -26.61 30.43
N GLN A 87 -1.45 -25.49 30.90
CA GLN A 87 -2.11 -24.18 30.99
C GLN A 87 -2.80 -23.80 29.67
N LYS A 88 -2.07 -23.83 28.54
CA LYS A 88 -2.61 -23.56 27.20
C LYS A 88 -3.00 -24.84 26.47
N PHE A 89 -4.18 -24.85 25.85
CA PHE A 89 -4.70 -25.96 25.07
C PHE A 89 -5.55 -25.47 23.89
N LYS A 90 -5.91 -26.41 23.00
CA LYS A 90 -6.88 -26.15 21.93
C LYS A 90 -7.93 -27.25 21.90
N LYS A 91 -9.17 -26.90 21.60
CA LYS A 91 -10.26 -27.84 21.32
C LYS A 91 -10.68 -27.68 19.87
N ALA A 92 -10.78 -28.78 19.12
CA ALA A 92 -11.30 -28.78 17.77
C ALA A 92 -12.66 -29.46 17.76
N MET A 93 -13.70 -28.73 17.35
CA MET A 93 -15.09 -29.19 17.35
C MET A 93 -15.61 -29.26 15.92
N TYR A 94 -16.41 -30.26 15.60
CA TYR A 94 -16.94 -30.49 14.25
C TYR A 94 -18.32 -31.14 14.32
N ARG A 95 -19.08 -31.05 13.23
CA ARG A 95 -20.40 -31.65 13.10
C ARG A 95 -20.34 -33.00 12.41
N TYR A 96 -21.14 -33.96 12.86
CA TYR A 96 -21.40 -35.22 12.17
C TYR A 96 -22.81 -35.73 12.53
N GLU A 97 -23.63 -36.01 11.52
CA GLU A 97 -25.01 -36.50 11.68
C GLU A 97 -25.84 -35.69 12.69
N GLY A 98 -25.78 -34.36 12.61
CA GLY A 98 -26.53 -33.45 13.48
C GLY A 98 -25.98 -33.30 14.91
N ASN A 99 -24.94 -34.06 15.28
CA ASN A 99 -24.28 -33.98 16.57
C ASN A 99 -22.97 -33.19 16.47
N VAL A 100 -22.52 -32.62 17.60
CA VAL A 100 -21.23 -31.93 17.71
C VAL A 100 -20.27 -32.80 18.51
N TYR A 101 -19.13 -33.07 17.88
CA TYR A 101 -18.04 -33.87 18.43
C TYR A 101 -16.75 -33.07 18.44
N GLY A 102 -15.74 -33.54 19.15
CA GLY A 102 -14.44 -32.91 19.10
C GLY A 102 -13.31 -33.70 19.72
N ALA A 103 -12.12 -33.11 19.68
CA ALA A 103 -10.96 -33.59 20.42
C ALA A 103 -10.04 -32.43 20.82
N ASN A 104 -9.15 -32.66 21.78
CA ASN A 104 -8.12 -31.68 22.08
C ASN A 104 -7.08 -31.64 20.94
N SER A 105 -6.94 -30.48 20.32
CA SER A 105 -6.09 -30.27 19.16
C SER A 105 -4.64 -30.06 19.57
N ARG A 106 -3.82 -31.11 19.37
CA ARG A 106 -2.36 -31.01 19.20
C ARG A 106 -2.01 -31.57 17.84
N LEU A 107 -2.49 -30.91 16.78
CA LEU A 107 -2.51 -31.37 15.38
C LEU A 107 -1.17 -31.85 14.79
N LEU A 108 -0.03 -31.76 15.48
CA LEU A 108 1.29 -32.10 14.92
C LEU A 108 2.26 -32.87 15.85
N LYS A 109 1.86 -33.35 17.03
CA LYS A 109 2.74 -34.25 17.82
C LYS A 109 1.98 -35.40 18.49
N PRO A 110 2.39 -36.67 18.27
CA PRO A 110 1.88 -37.80 19.04
C PRO A 110 2.13 -37.57 20.54
N SER A 111 1.05 -37.49 21.31
CA SER A 111 1.09 -37.39 22.76
C SER A 111 1.07 -38.81 23.36
N LYS A 112 1.78 -39.04 24.48
CA LYS A 112 1.62 -40.26 25.29
C LYS A 112 0.22 -40.38 25.92
N PHE A 113 -0.61 -39.34 25.84
CA PHE A 113 -1.91 -39.22 26.54
C PHE A 113 -3.14 -39.22 25.61
N GLY A 114 -2.98 -39.54 24.32
CA GLY A 114 -4.10 -39.52 23.35
C GLY A 114 -4.59 -38.10 22.98
N MET A 115 -5.61 -38.01 22.11
CA MET A 115 -6.24 -36.73 21.69
C MET A 115 -7.37 -36.28 22.62
N GLY A 116 -7.90 -37.16 23.49
CA GLY A 116 -9.04 -36.86 24.35
C GLY A 116 -10.28 -36.46 23.55
N PHE A 117 -10.90 -37.43 22.89
CA PHE A 117 -12.13 -37.21 22.12
C PHE A 117 -13.32 -36.97 23.05
N PHE A 118 -14.28 -36.17 22.63
CA PHE A 118 -15.45 -35.80 23.43
C PHE A 118 -16.68 -35.56 22.55
N SER A 119 -17.85 -35.63 23.18
CA SER A 119 -19.13 -35.21 22.60
C SER A 119 -19.61 -33.93 23.28
N VAL A 120 -20.34 -33.09 22.55
CA VAL A 120 -20.90 -31.85 23.11
C VAL A 120 -22.41 -31.99 23.26
N CYS A 121 -22.88 -31.88 24.48
CA CYS A 121 -24.29 -32.04 24.86
C CYS A 121 -24.90 -30.69 25.22
N GLN A 122 -26.10 -30.44 24.71
CA GLN A 122 -26.92 -29.29 25.09
C GLN A 122 -27.59 -29.56 26.46
N THR A 123 -27.57 -28.59 27.37
CA THR A 123 -28.38 -28.67 28.61
C THR A 123 -29.78 -28.12 28.39
N ASP A 124 -30.75 -28.56 29.21
CA ASP A 124 -32.16 -28.12 29.14
C ASP A 124 -32.34 -26.61 29.36
N THR A 125 -31.41 -25.97 30.07
CA THR A 125 -31.47 -24.52 30.39
C THR A 125 -31.10 -23.63 29.22
N LEU A 126 -30.41 -24.16 28.20
CA LEU A 126 -29.82 -23.42 27.09
C LEU A 126 -28.81 -22.32 27.46
N HIS A 127 -28.45 -22.18 28.73
CA HIS A 127 -27.42 -21.25 29.21
C HIS A 127 -26.05 -21.93 29.41
N GLU A 128 -26.01 -23.25 29.24
CA GLU A 128 -24.82 -24.05 29.43
C GLU A 128 -24.79 -25.22 28.43
N ILE A 129 -23.60 -25.60 27.99
CA ILE A 129 -23.34 -26.85 27.26
C ILE A 129 -22.31 -27.68 28.02
N ILE A 130 -22.36 -28.99 27.84
CA ILE A 130 -21.44 -29.93 28.48
C ILE A 130 -20.56 -30.55 27.39
N ILE A 131 -19.26 -30.34 27.50
CA ILE A 131 -18.26 -31.12 26.77
C ILE A 131 -17.99 -32.38 27.60
N ASP A 132 -18.53 -33.52 27.16
CA ASP A 132 -18.48 -34.79 27.87
C ASP A 132 -17.38 -35.70 27.31
N TYR A 133 -16.33 -35.92 28.11
CA TYR A 133 -15.22 -36.81 27.77
C TYR A 133 -15.51 -38.29 28.02
N SER A 134 -16.60 -38.62 28.73
CA SER A 134 -17.06 -40.00 28.89
C SER A 134 -17.81 -40.52 27.65
N ALA A 135 -18.27 -39.61 26.79
CA ALA A 135 -18.93 -39.93 25.53
C ALA A 135 -18.01 -39.63 24.33
N THR A 136 -17.41 -40.67 23.73
CA THR A 136 -16.58 -40.50 22.52
C THR A 136 -17.37 -40.61 21.22
N PRO A 137 -16.94 -39.93 20.13
CA PRO A 137 -17.60 -39.99 18.84
C PRO A 137 -17.60 -41.40 18.23
N PRO A 138 -18.58 -41.76 17.38
CA PRO A 138 -18.55 -43.03 16.66
C PRO A 138 -17.35 -43.07 15.70
N VAL A 139 -16.86 -44.28 15.39
CA VAL A 139 -15.66 -44.47 14.55
C VAL A 139 -15.78 -43.80 13.18
N ALA A 140 -17.00 -43.75 12.62
CA ALA A 140 -17.30 -43.10 11.35
C ALA A 140 -17.21 -41.56 11.41
N ALA A 141 -17.34 -40.96 12.60
CA ALA A 141 -17.23 -39.52 12.82
C ALA A 141 -15.77 -39.06 12.98
N ARG A 142 -14.78 -39.79 12.46
CA ARG A 142 -13.36 -39.42 12.58
C ARG A 142 -12.94 -38.52 11.40
N PRO A 143 -12.49 -37.27 11.63
CA PRO A 143 -11.96 -36.43 10.57
C PRO A 143 -10.72 -37.06 9.90
N ALA A 144 -10.55 -36.77 8.60
CA ALA A 144 -9.40 -37.27 7.85
C ALA A 144 -8.08 -36.74 8.43
N GLY A 145 -7.09 -37.62 8.59
CA GLY A 145 -5.76 -37.27 9.15
C GLY A 145 -5.70 -37.23 10.69
N TRP A 146 -6.81 -37.42 11.41
CA TRP A 146 -6.81 -37.48 12.88
C TRP A 146 -6.44 -38.88 13.39
N SER A 147 -5.92 -38.95 14.62
CA SER A 147 -5.60 -40.23 15.29
C SER A 147 -6.86 -41.09 15.46
N LYS A 148 -6.66 -42.40 15.67
CA LYS A 148 -7.76 -43.33 15.96
C LYS A 148 -8.54 -42.83 17.19
N ILE A 149 -9.87 -42.88 17.11
CA ILE A 149 -10.74 -42.59 18.25
C ILE A 149 -10.54 -43.68 19.30
N THR A 150 -10.21 -43.27 20.52
CA THR A 150 -10.03 -44.13 21.69
C THR A 150 -10.90 -43.62 22.83
N PRO A 151 -11.65 -44.50 23.54
CA PRO A 151 -12.32 -44.14 24.78
C PRO A 151 -11.37 -43.55 25.82
N ASN A 152 -11.87 -42.67 26.68
CA ASN A 152 -11.10 -42.08 27.78
C ASN A 152 -11.30 -42.88 29.08
N ASP A 153 -11.07 -44.20 29.01
CA ASP A 153 -11.29 -45.15 30.13
C ASP A 153 -10.25 -45.01 31.24
N ASP A 154 -9.09 -44.42 30.95
CA ASP A 154 -8.03 -44.10 31.88
C ASP A 154 -7.29 -42.79 31.50
N GLY A 155 -6.45 -42.28 32.39
CA GLY A 155 -5.63 -41.10 32.13
C GLY A 155 -6.31 -39.75 32.41
N ILE A 156 -5.80 -38.68 31.79
CA ILE A 156 -6.09 -37.29 32.18
C ILE A 156 -7.51 -36.81 31.84
N PHE A 157 -8.22 -37.50 30.95
CA PHE A 157 -9.58 -37.17 30.51
C PHE A 157 -10.65 -38.07 31.14
N HIS A 158 -10.25 -39.02 31.99
CA HIS A 158 -11.18 -39.98 32.60
C HIS A 158 -12.17 -39.28 33.56
N HIS A 159 -13.46 -39.53 33.36
CA HIS A 159 -14.59 -38.89 34.08
C HIS A 159 -14.57 -37.35 34.08
N LEU A 160 -14.00 -36.73 33.04
CA LEU A 160 -13.95 -35.27 32.89
C LEU A 160 -15.22 -34.76 32.20
N LYS A 161 -15.84 -33.74 32.77
CA LYS A 161 -16.93 -32.97 32.15
C LYS A 161 -16.61 -31.49 32.23
N ASP A 162 -16.72 -30.82 31.10
CA ASP A 162 -16.42 -29.41 30.94
C ASP A 162 -17.74 -28.67 30.74
N HIS A 163 -18.19 -27.94 31.77
CA HIS A 163 -19.39 -27.11 31.71
C HIS A 163 -19.03 -25.76 31.11
N VAL A 164 -19.68 -25.33 30.04
CA VAL A 164 -19.29 -24.12 29.28
C VAL A 164 -20.45 -23.15 29.15
N ARG A 165 -20.18 -21.88 29.44
CA ARG A 165 -21.12 -20.75 29.32
C ARG A 165 -20.57 -19.73 28.33
N LYS A 166 -21.48 -19.10 27.57
CA LYS A 166 -21.13 -18.04 26.61
C LYS A 166 -21.06 -16.69 27.33
N ILE A 167 -20.00 -15.93 27.09
CA ILE A 167 -19.80 -14.58 27.65
C ILE A 167 -19.99 -13.51 26.57
N SER A 168 -19.49 -13.79 25.37
CA SER A 168 -19.53 -12.92 24.20
C SER A 168 -19.68 -13.79 22.95
N ASN A 169 -19.84 -13.18 21.76
CA ASN A 169 -20.06 -13.88 20.50
C ASN A 169 -19.09 -15.06 20.28
N ASP A 170 -17.81 -14.88 20.58
CA ASP A 170 -16.81 -15.92 20.40
C ASP A 170 -15.93 -16.19 21.65
N PHE A 171 -16.36 -15.75 22.83
CA PHE A 171 -15.63 -15.92 24.09
C PHE A 171 -16.48 -16.65 25.13
N TYR A 172 -15.90 -17.66 25.75
CA TYR A 172 -16.59 -18.60 26.63
C TYR A 172 -15.81 -18.82 27.92
N ILE A 173 -16.52 -19.09 29.01
CA ILE A 173 -15.96 -19.53 30.29
C ILE A 173 -16.38 -20.97 30.55
N GLY A 174 -15.45 -21.75 31.09
CA GLY A 174 -15.63 -23.16 31.38
C GLY A 174 -15.29 -23.51 32.82
N LYS A 175 -16.03 -24.47 33.37
CA LYS A 175 -15.77 -25.10 34.66
C LYS A 175 -15.58 -26.60 34.44
N ALA A 176 -14.36 -27.07 34.68
CA ALA A 176 -14.04 -28.49 34.61
C ALA A 176 -14.49 -29.19 35.90
N THR A 177 -15.12 -30.35 35.75
CA THR A 177 -15.46 -31.27 36.84
C THR A 177 -14.91 -32.66 36.54
N ARG A 178 -14.37 -33.33 37.56
CA ARG A 178 -13.88 -34.70 37.47
C ARG A 178 -14.48 -35.52 38.59
N ASN A 179 -15.15 -36.62 38.27
CA ASN A 179 -15.96 -37.37 39.24
C ASN A 179 -16.94 -36.44 39.99
N ASP A 180 -17.58 -35.53 39.26
CA ASP A 180 -18.49 -34.50 39.79
C ASP A 180 -17.88 -33.51 40.80
N HIS A 181 -16.57 -33.56 41.02
CA HIS A 181 -15.84 -32.59 41.83
C HIS A 181 -15.20 -31.51 40.96
N HIS A 182 -15.20 -30.26 41.42
CA HIS A 182 -14.57 -29.16 40.70
C HIS A 182 -13.06 -29.39 40.51
N ALA A 183 -12.60 -29.26 39.27
CA ALA A 183 -11.21 -29.48 38.88
C ALA A 183 -10.48 -28.20 38.42
N GLY A 184 -11.21 -27.14 38.08
CA GLY A 184 -10.65 -25.83 37.72
C GLY A 184 -11.55 -25.04 36.77
N TYR A 185 -11.16 -23.79 36.50
CA TYR A 185 -11.77 -22.94 35.47
C TYR A 185 -10.88 -22.86 34.24
N PHE A 186 -11.50 -22.57 33.09
CA PHE A 186 -10.80 -22.29 31.86
C PHE A 186 -11.58 -21.31 30.98
N THR A 187 -10.90 -20.65 30.05
CA THR A 187 -11.55 -19.85 29.00
C THR A 187 -11.43 -20.54 27.65
N LEU A 188 -12.36 -20.27 26.73
CA LEU A 188 -12.26 -20.64 25.32
C LEU A 188 -12.53 -19.43 24.43
N CYS A 189 -11.79 -19.32 23.34
CA CYS A 189 -12.03 -18.36 22.28
C CYS A 189 -11.84 -19.05 20.92
N GLN A 190 -12.81 -18.91 20.01
CA GLN A 190 -12.74 -19.55 18.68
C GLN A 190 -11.50 -19.03 17.91
N GLU A 191 -10.72 -19.87 17.26
CA GLU A 191 -9.69 -19.47 16.30
C GLU A 191 -10.30 -19.50 14.90
N ARG A 192 -10.51 -18.32 14.29
CA ARG A 192 -10.82 -18.24 12.86
C ARG A 192 -9.50 -18.08 12.11
N ASP A 193 -9.28 -18.89 11.08
CA ASP A 193 -8.13 -18.72 10.18
C ASP A 193 -8.39 -17.52 9.25
N ILE A 194 -8.24 -16.33 9.84
CA ILE A 194 -8.43 -14.99 9.21
C ILE A 194 -7.43 -14.76 8.07
N THR A 195 -6.59 -15.74 7.72
CA THR A 195 -5.53 -15.57 6.73
C THR A 195 -6.00 -15.94 5.33
N LEU A 196 -6.78 -17.02 5.19
CA LEU A 196 -7.09 -17.60 3.88
C LEU A 196 -8.46 -17.18 3.34
N GLU A 197 -9.52 -17.21 4.14
CA GLU A 197 -10.84 -16.71 3.71
C GLU A 197 -10.78 -15.20 3.44
N THR A 198 -10.01 -14.48 4.24
CA THR A 198 -9.81 -13.04 4.11
C THR A 198 -8.99 -12.64 2.89
N PHE A 199 -7.98 -13.44 2.49
CA PHE A 199 -7.29 -13.25 1.22
C PHE A 199 -8.23 -13.51 0.02
N LYS A 200 -9.12 -14.50 0.12
CA LYS A 200 -10.13 -14.78 -0.93
C LYS A 200 -11.15 -13.65 -1.05
N ILE A 201 -11.65 -13.11 0.06
CA ILE A 201 -12.63 -12.03 0.07
C ILE A 201 -12.01 -10.71 -0.40
N GLY A 202 -10.77 -10.40 0.03
CA GLY A 202 -10.02 -9.26 -0.49
C GLY A 202 -9.77 -9.36 -2.00
N MET A 203 -9.44 -10.56 -2.50
CA MET A 203 -9.34 -10.83 -3.93
C MET A 203 -10.68 -10.63 -4.64
N MET A 204 -11.80 -11.10 -4.06
CA MET A 204 -13.14 -10.95 -4.64
C MET A 204 -13.62 -9.49 -4.69
N ALA A 205 -13.29 -8.67 -3.68
CA ALA A 205 -13.61 -7.24 -3.65
C ALA A 205 -12.80 -6.41 -4.67
N MET A 206 -11.75 -6.99 -5.24
CA MET A 206 -10.99 -6.39 -6.33
C MET A 206 -11.55 -6.82 -7.71
N MET A 207 -12.40 -7.85 -7.79
CA MET A 207 -13.01 -8.38 -9.03
C MET A 207 -14.14 -7.47 -9.55
N PRO A 208 -14.27 -7.26 -10.88
CA PRO A 208 -15.37 -6.46 -11.44
C PRO A 208 -16.73 -7.12 -11.16
N SER A 209 -17.79 -6.29 -11.19
CA SER A 209 -19.19 -6.71 -11.06
C SER A 209 -19.49 -7.93 -11.95
N ILE A 210 -20.11 -8.96 -11.36
CA ILE A 210 -20.34 -10.27 -11.97
C ILE A 210 -21.15 -10.19 -13.29
N ASP A 211 -21.85 -9.09 -13.55
CA ASP A 211 -22.67 -8.92 -14.76
C ASP A 211 -21.86 -8.76 -16.07
N GLY A 212 -20.54 -8.53 -16.00
CA GLY A 212 -19.67 -8.40 -17.18
C GLY A 212 -18.84 -9.64 -17.56
N MET A 213 -18.79 -10.68 -16.73
CA MET A 213 -17.88 -11.82 -16.92
C MET A 213 -18.53 -12.99 -17.66
N GLN A 214 -18.59 -12.94 -19.00
CA GLN A 214 -18.65 -14.19 -19.77
C GLN A 214 -17.25 -14.82 -19.83
N GLY A 215 -16.87 -15.65 -18.85
CA GLY A 215 -15.69 -16.51 -19.05
C GLY A 215 -15.06 -17.21 -17.85
N VAL A 216 -15.22 -16.74 -16.62
CA VAL A 216 -14.62 -17.41 -15.46
C VAL A 216 -15.70 -17.81 -14.47
N SER A 217 -15.98 -19.12 -14.40
CA SER A 217 -17.00 -19.64 -13.48
C SER A 217 -16.50 -19.61 -12.04
N LYS A 218 -17.43 -19.44 -11.09
CA LYS A 218 -17.18 -19.46 -9.64
C LYS A 218 -16.43 -20.73 -9.20
N GLU A 219 -16.61 -21.84 -9.92
CA GLU A 219 -15.91 -23.11 -9.71
C GLU A 219 -14.41 -23.03 -10.07
N ALA A 220 -14.04 -22.26 -11.10
CA ALA A 220 -12.65 -22.13 -11.55
C ALA A 220 -11.79 -21.36 -10.53
N ALA A 221 -12.33 -20.28 -9.96
CA ALA A 221 -11.68 -19.53 -8.88
C ALA A 221 -11.51 -20.39 -7.62
N THR A 222 -12.54 -21.14 -7.25
CA THR A 222 -12.54 -22.05 -6.09
C THR A 222 -11.54 -23.20 -6.24
N ALA A 223 -11.45 -23.80 -7.43
CA ALA A 223 -10.48 -24.86 -7.74
C ALA A 223 -9.02 -24.36 -7.74
N TYR A 224 -8.81 -23.08 -8.08
CA TYR A 224 -7.47 -22.47 -8.12
C TYR A 224 -6.96 -22.16 -6.70
N ILE A 225 -7.84 -21.68 -5.84
CA ILE A 225 -7.60 -21.48 -4.41
C ILE A 225 -7.25 -22.81 -3.71
N ALA A 226 -7.88 -23.91 -4.11
CA ALA A 226 -7.56 -25.24 -3.60
C ALA A 226 -6.12 -25.71 -3.97
N LYS A 227 -5.57 -25.28 -5.12
CA LYS A 227 -4.18 -25.57 -5.51
C LYS A 227 -3.15 -24.85 -4.64
N ILE A 228 -3.48 -23.67 -4.09
CA ILE A 228 -2.62 -22.92 -3.18
C ILE A 228 -2.48 -23.66 -1.83
N LYS A 229 -3.55 -24.28 -1.33
CA LYS A 229 -3.52 -25.14 -0.12
C LYS A 229 -2.57 -26.35 -0.23
N MET A 230 -2.29 -26.84 -1.44
CA MET A 230 -1.52 -28.08 -1.64
C MET A 230 0.01 -27.90 -1.69
N LYS A 231 0.54 -26.67 -1.81
CA LYS A 231 1.99 -26.44 -1.89
C LYS A 231 2.54 -25.88 -0.59
N GLY A 232 2.60 -26.75 0.40
CA GLY A 232 3.39 -26.52 1.61
C GLY A 232 4.86 -26.28 1.26
N ASN A 233 5.33 -25.08 1.58
CA ASN A 233 6.70 -24.75 1.99
C ASN A 233 7.85 -25.34 1.13
N LYS A 234 8.27 -24.62 0.07
CA LYS A 234 9.71 -24.61 -0.35
C LYS A 234 10.20 -23.54 -1.34
N ASP A 235 9.39 -22.61 -1.86
CA ASP A 235 9.92 -21.48 -2.65
C ASP A 235 9.36 -20.13 -2.19
N TYR A 236 10.04 -19.56 -1.19
CA TYR A 236 9.75 -18.27 -0.55
C TYR A 236 9.68 -17.08 -1.54
N LEU A 237 10.51 -17.08 -2.59
CA LEU A 237 10.50 -16.06 -3.66
C LEU A 237 9.43 -16.32 -4.74
N LYS A 238 8.96 -17.56 -4.91
CA LYS A 238 7.84 -17.82 -5.83
C LYS A 238 6.55 -17.24 -5.29
N ASN A 239 6.31 -17.23 -3.98
CA ASN A 239 5.03 -16.77 -3.43
C ASN A 239 4.80 -15.27 -3.63
N ILE A 240 5.83 -14.42 -3.44
CA ILE A 240 5.73 -12.98 -3.76
C ILE A 240 5.58 -12.78 -5.27
N LYS A 241 6.40 -13.46 -6.07
CA LYS A 241 6.27 -13.38 -7.54
C LYS A 241 4.91 -13.88 -8.02
N THR A 242 4.30 -14.84 -7.34
CA THR A 242 2.98 -15.40 -7.67
C THR A 242 1.88 -14.44 -7.24
N VAL A 243 1.94 -13.84 -6.06
CA VAL A 243 0.97 -12.80 -5.64
C VAL A 243 1.09 -11.56 -6.52
N SER A 244 2.30 -11.06 -6.77
CA SER A 244 2.54 -9.92 -7.67
C SER A 244 2.31 -10.24 -9.15
N TRP A 245 2.35 -11.51 -9.57
CA TRP A 245 1.99 -11.95 -10.92
C TRP A 245 0.47 -12.09 -11.03
N LEU A 246 -0.19 -12.74 -10.08
CA LEU A 246 -1.65 -12.85 -10.00
C LEU A 246 -2.30 -11.47 -9.99
N PHE A 247 -1.77 -10.53 -9.21
CA PHE A 247 -2.26 -9.15 -9.18
C PHE A 247 -1.98 -8.41 -10.50
N ARG A 248 -0.82 -8.62 -11.12
CA ARG A 248 -0.53 -8.05 -12.44
C ARG A 248 -1.43 -8.59 -13.54
N THR A 249 -1.67 -9.90 -13.57
CA THR A 249 -2.58 -10.55 -14.50
C THR A 249 -4.01 -10.07 -14.27
N PHE A 250 -4.43 -9.99 -13.01
CA PHE A 250 -5.74 -9.47 -12.62
C PHE A 250 -5.96 -8.00 -13.03
N LEU A 251 -4.95 -7.13 -12.85
CA LEU A 251 -4.99 -5.74 -13.28
C LEU A 251 -4.81 -5.52 -14.79
N GLN A 252 -4.28 -6.51 -15.52
CA GLN A 252 -4.09 -6.46 -16.98
C GLN A 252 -5.28 -7.03 -17.75
N GLU A 253 -6.03 -7.97 -17.17
CA GLU A 253 -7.16 -8.66 -17.83
C GLU A 253 -8.51 -7.98 -17.64
N HIS A 254 -8.63 -6.96 -16.79
CA HIS A 254 -9.90 -6.31 -16.47
C HIS A 254 -9.87 -4.81 -16.77
N ASP A 255 -10.81 -4.41 -17.63
CA ASP A 255 -11.01 -3.06 -18.16
C ASP A 255 -11.15 -2.02 -17.05
N HIS A 256 -10.84 -0.76 -17.37
CA HIS A 256 -10.49 0.37 -16.49
C HIS A 256 -11.52 0.84 -15.43
N ASN A 257 -12.55 0.04 -15.12
CA ASN A 257 -13.60 0.33 -14.15
C ASN A 257 -13.50 -0.60 -12.93
N ILE A 258 -12.54 -0.32 -12.04
CA ILE A 258 -12.56 -0.87 -10.67
C ILE A 258 -13.45 0.04 -9.83
N TYR A 259 -14.76 -0.19 -9.87
CA TYR A 259 -15.71 0.41 -8.94
C TYR A 259 -16.69 -0.66 -8.51
N SER A 260 -16.67 -0.98 -7.22
CA SER A 260 -17.80 -1.54 -6.47
C SER A 260 -17.32 -2.06 -5.10
N PHE A 261 -16.88 -1.15 -4.25
CA PHE A 261 -16.98 -1.45 -2.82
C PHE A 261 -18.47 -1.38 -2.40
N ALA A 262 -19.24 -0.49 -3.04
CA ALA A 262 -20.64 -0.23 -2.77
C ALA A 262 -21.62 -1.38 -3.11
N GLU A 263 -21.33 -2.29 -4.04
CA GLU A 263 -22.24 -3.43 -4.33
C GLU A 263 -21.99 -4.64 -3.44
N LEU A 264 -20.94 -4.61 -2.61
CA LEU A 264 -20.78 -5.58 -1.53
C LEU A 264 -21.86 -5.35 -0.48
N ASP A 265 -22.41 -6.42 0.09
CA ASP A 265 -23.37 -6.27 1.19
C ASP A 265 -22.68 -5.68 2.44
N CYS A 266 -23.46 -5.13 3.37
CA CYS A 266 -22.92 -4.46 4.55
C CYS A 266 -22.01 -5.39 5.39
N GLU A 267 -22.30 -6.69 5.44
CA GLU A 267 -21.51 -7.67 6.21
C GLU A 267 -20.14 -7.93 5.54
N GLN A 268 -20.10 -7.98 4.22
CA GLN A 268 -18.89 -8.10 3.40
C GLN A 268 -18.05 -6.82 3.46
N GLN A 269 -18.69 -5.66 3.32
CA GLN A 269 -18.05 -4.36 3.49
C GLN A 269 -17.43 -4.27 4.88
N GLU A 270 -18.20 -4.51 5.94
CA GLU A 270 -17.72 -4.53 7.33
C GLU A 270 -16.61 -5.55 7.58
N SER A 271 -16.64 -6.72 6.93
CA SER A 271 -15.59 -7.73 7.06
C SER A 271 -14.25 -7.29 6.46
N ILE A 272 -14.26 -6.64 5.29
CA ILE A 272 -13.06 -6.05 4.65
C ILE A 272 -12.53 -4.90 5.50
N LEU A 273 -13.47 -4.08 5.96
CA LEU A 273 -13.24 -2.91 6.80
C LEU A 273 -12.73 -3.27 8.20
N ALA A 274 -13.14 -4.38 8.80
CA ALA A 274 -12.63 -4.89 10.08
C ALA A 274 -11.23 -5.53 9.96
N MET A 275 -10.86 -5.99 8.77
CA MET A 275 -9.53 -6.52 8.47
C MET A 275 -8.47 -5.40 8.34
N ILE A 276 -8.84 -4.26 7.76
CA ILE A 276 -7.98 -3.08 7.62
C ILE A 276 -7.56 -2.52 9.00
N GLY A 277 -7.93 -3.11 10.15
CA GLY A 277 -7.75 -2.56 11.50
C GLY A 277 -6.87 -3.36 12.46
N LYS A 278 -6.37 -4.55 12.10
CA LYS A 278 -5.60 -5.43 13.00
C LYS A 278 -4.12 -5.56 12.65
N PRO A 279 -3.16 -5.07 13.45
CA PRO A 279 -1.79 -5.53 13.34
C PRO A 279 -1.69 -7.02 13.74
N SER A 280 -1.08 -7.85 12.89
CA SER A 280 -0.86 -9.27 13.20
C SER A 280 0.21 -9.49 14.27
N THR A 281 -0.12 -10.30 15.28
CA THR A 281 0.81 -10.86 16.29
C THR A 281 1.34 -12.25 15.91
N SER A 282 1.20 -12.70 14.66
CA SER A 282 1.78 -13.97 14.22
C SER A 282 3.30 -13.88 14.14
N LEU A 283 3.99 -14.43 15.14
CA LEU A 283 5.43 -14.73 15.15
C LEU A 283 5.88 -15.66 14.00
N LEU A 284 4.97 -16.10 13.12
CA LEU A 284 5.23 -17.11 12.07
C LEU A 284 4.96 -16.66 10.62
N SER A 285 4.68 -15.38 10.34
CA SER A 285 4.67 -14.89 8.93
C SER A 285 5.25 -13.47 8.77
N PRO A 286 6.50 -13.32 8.32
CA PRO A 286 7.12 -12.02 8.07
C PRO A 286 6.45 -11.18 6.95
N PHE A 287 5.50 -11.74 6.20
CA PHE A 287 4.80 -11.02 5.13
C PHE A 287 3.47 -10.42 5.53
N TYR A 288 2.95 -10.75 6.71
CA TYR A 288 1.61 -10.29 7.08
C TYR A 288 1.52 -8.77 7.22
N PRO A 289 2.43 -8.06 7.92
CA PRO A 289 2.34 -6.60 8.03
C PRO A 289 2.47 -5.89 6.67
N VAL A 290 3.26 -6.47 5.76
CA VAL A 290 3.45 -5.95 4.40
C VAL A 290 2.19 -6.16 3.57
N ALA A 291 1.68 -7.39 3.51
CA ALA A 291 0.44 -7.71 2.79
C ALA A 291 -0.77 -6.94 3.36
N GLU A 292 -0.85 -6.81 4.68
CA GLU A 292 -1.88 -6.05 5.37
C GLU A 292 -1.79 -4.55 5.04
N GLY A 293 -0.61 -3.94 5.12
CA GLY A 293 -0.40 -2.55 4.69
C GLY A 293 -0.77 -2.32 3.22
N PHE A 294 -0.43 -3.27 2.35
CA PHE A 294 -0.84 -3.22 0.94
C PHE A 294 -2.35 -3.32 0.76
N ILE A 295 -3.02 -4.24 1.43
CA ILE A 295 -4.47 -4.39 1.31
C ILE A 295 -5.18 -3.16 1.89
N ARG A 296 -4.70 -2.63 3.02
CA ARG A 296 -5.21 -1.37 3.63
C ARG A 296 -5.10 -0.19 2.67
N LEU A 297 -3.93 0.01 2.07
CA LEU A 297 -3.69 1.09 1.11
C LEU A 297 -4.64 0.97 -0.08
N ASN A 298 -4.74 -0.22 -0.70
CA ASN A 298 -5.57 -0.44 -1.88
C ASN A 298 -7.06 -0.34 -1.57
N ALA A 299 -7.53 -0.92 -0.46
CA ALA A 299 -8.93 -0.81 -0.06
C ALA A 299 -9.31 0.64 0.27
N GLY A 300 -8.42 1.39 0.93
CA GLY A 300 -8.61 2.83 1.14
C GLY A 300 -8.71 3.61 -0.17
N LEU A 301 -7.80 3.34 -1.12
CA LEU A 301 -7.81 3.95 -2.45
C LEU A 301 -9.11 3.66 -3.21
N CYS A 302 -9.55 2.38 -3.27
CA CYS A 302 -10.79 1.99 -3.94
C CYS A 302 -12.01 2.64 -3.29
N TRP A 303 -12.08 2.60 -1.96
CA TRP A 303 -13.19 3.20 -1.21
C TRP A 303 -13.27 4.71 -1.43
N GLY A 304 -12.16 5.44 -1.38
CA GLY A 304 -12.17 6.89 -1.60
C GLY A 304 -12.35 7.29 -3.06
N ALA A 305 -12.14 6.37 -3.99
CA ALA A 305 -12.42 6.55 -5.41
C ALA A 305 -13.90 6.27 -5.77
N ASP A 306 -14.63 5.54 -4.93
CA ASP A 306 -16.02 5.15 -5.17
C ASP A 306 -16.96 6.38 -5.25
N PRO A 307 -17.71 6.55 -6.36
CA PRO A 307 -18.58 7.71 -6.54
C PRO A 307 -19.64 7.87 -5.44
N ALA A 308 -20.22 6.78 -4.93
CA ALA A 308 -21.26 6.84 -3.90
C ALA A 308 -20.68 7.30 -2.56
N VAL A 309 -19.49 6.83 -2.22
CA VAL A 309 -18.73 7.30 -1.05
C VAL A 309 -18.46 8.79 -1.16
N ARG A 310 -17.94 9.22 -2.30
CA ARG A 310 -17.60 10.62 -2.54
C ARG A 310 -18.82 11.52 -2.48
N GLN A 311 -19.91 11.14 -3.14
CA GLN A 311 -21.19 11.85 -3.08
C GLN A 311 -21.70 11.96 -1.64
N SER A 312 -21.62 10.88 -0.85
CA SER A 312 -22.03 10.88 0.56
C SER A 312 -21.20 11.81 1.45
N LEU A 313 -19.95 12.08 1.06
CA LEU A 313 -19.03 12.99 1.73
C LEU A 313 -19.01 14.40 1.13
N GLY A 314 -19.84 14.67 0.12
CA GLY A 314 -19.90 15.97 -0.57
C GLY A 314 -18.75 16.22 -1.56
N PHE A 315 -18.02 15.17 -1.96
CA PHE A 315 -16.97 15.18 -2.99
C PHE A 315 -17.52 14.81 -4.37
N ASP A 316 -18.51 15.52 -4.90
CA ASP A 316 -18.87 15.31 -6.30
C ASP A 316 -17.84 16.04 -7.18
N ILE A 317 -16.88 15.28 -7.70
CA ILE A 317 -15.84 15.81 -8.59
C ILE A 317 -15.41 14.70 -9.52
N TYR A 318 -16.17 14.59 -10.61
CA TYR A 318 -15.61 14.47 -11.95
C TYR A 318 -16.52 15.13 -13.02
N GLU A 319 -17.63 15.79 -12.65
CA GLU A 319 -18.58 16.32 -13.65
C GLU A 319 -18.24 17.67 -14.27
N ASP A 320 -17.27 18.43 -13.75
CA ASP A 320 -16.81 19.65 -14.43
C ASP A 320 -15.40 19.45 -15.02
N GLU A 321 -15.39 19.23 -16.35
CA GLU A 321 -14.22 19.45 -17.21
C GLU A 321 -13.58 20.81 -16.88
N PRO A 322 -12.26 20.97 -16.99
CA PRO A 322 -11.65 22.29 -16.81
C PRO A 322 -12.29 23.29 -17.80
N GLU A 323 -12.89 24.36 -17.26
CA GLU A 323 -13.49 25.48 -18.02
C GLU A 323 -12.54 26.12 -19.05
N THR A 324 -11.23 25.84 -19.01
CA THR A 324 -10.26 25.95 -20.12
C THR A 324 -8.89 25.52 -19.59
N SER A 325 -8.13 24.74 -20.35
CA SER A 325 -6.70 24.54 -20.05
C SER A 325 -5.95 25.86 -20.26
N LEU A 326 -5.04 26.22 -19.35
CA LEU A 326 -4.15 27.38 -19.53
C LEU A 326 -3.15 27.16 -20.66
N GLN A 327 -2.94 25.90 -21.06
CA GLN A 327 -1.98 25.50 -22.08
C GLN A 327 -2.70 24.83 -23.26
N PRO A 328 -2.36 25.17 -24.52
CA PRO A 328 -3.01 24.59 -25.69
C PRO A 328 -2.74 23.09 -25.82
N HIS A 329 -3.67 22.37 -26.45
CA HIS A 329 -3.46 20.96 -26.80
C HIS A 329 -2.27 20.84 -27.76
N ARG A 330 -1.30 19.98 -27.42
CA ARG A 330 -0.05 19.85 -28.17
C ARG A 330 -0.25 18.98 -29.41
N ASP A 331 0.15 19.47 -30.58
CA ASP A 331 0.16 18.69 -31.83
C ASP A 331 1.60 18.60 -32.39
N PHE A 332 2.38 17.67 -31.84
CA PHE A 332 3.72 17.32 -32.34
C PHE A 332 3.69 16.01 -33.16
N LYS A 333 2.62 15.75 -33.92
CA LYS A 333 2.43 14.49 -34.67
C LYS A 333 3.61 14.08 -35.56
N GLN A 334 4.36 15.05 -36.10
CA GLN A 334 5.53 14.77 -36.95
C GLN A 334 6.78 14.36 -36.16
N GLN A 335 6.85 14.70 -34.87
CA GLN A 335 8.00 14.50 -33.99
C GLN A 335 7.72 13.44 -32.92
N HIS A 336 6.50 12.92 -32.84
CA HIS A 336 6.09 11.91 -31.87
C HIS A 336 5.82 10.58 -32.57
N ILE A 337 6.52 9.55 -32.12
CA ILE A 337 6.29 8.16 -32.49
C ILE A 337 5.65 7.48 -31.27
N PRO A 338 4.33 7.23 -31.27
CA PRO A 338 3.66 6.51 -30.19
C PRO A 338 3.95 5.01 -30.28
N PHE A 339 3.24 4.22 -29.46
CA PHE A 339 3.26 2.76 -29.51
C PHE A 339 3.20 2.21 -30.95
N LYS A 340 4.05 1.21 -31.22
CA LYS A 340 4.09 0.46 -32.48
C LYS A 340 3.73 -1.00 -32.23
N ALA A 341 2.72 -1.50 -32.94
CA ALA A 341 2.30 -2.89 -32.80
C ALA A 341 3.36 -3.86 -33.37
N GLN A 342 3.28 -5.13 -32.98
CA GLN A 342 4.21 -6.14 -33.48
C GLN A 342 4.14 -6.23 -35.02
N GLY A 343 5.32 -6.24 -35.66
CA GLY A 343 5.44 -6.26 -37.12
C GLY A 343 5.55 -4.89 -37.78
N GLU A 344 5.23 -3.80 -37.06
CA GLU A 344 5.55 -2.46 -37.52
C GLU A 344 7.06 -2.17 -37.41
N THR A 345 7.56 -1.30 -38.28
CA THR A 345 8.97 -0.87 -38.31
C THR A 345 9.08 0.63 -38.09
N LEU A 346 10.24 1.06 -37.57
CA LEU A 346 10.57 2.48 -37.47
C LEU A 346 11.12 2.98 -38.81
N SER A 347 10.63 4.13 -39.27
CA SER A 347 11.11 4.80 -40.48
C SER A 347 12.50 5.40 -40.30
N GLN A 348 12.83 5.84 -39.09
CA GLN A 348 14.14 6.40 -38.73
C GLN A 348 14.73 5.65 -37.54
N THR A 349 15.95 5.15 -37.71
CA THR A 349 16.68 4.39 -36.69
C THR A 349 18.09 4.94 -36.45
N LEU A 350 18.43 6.07 -37.06
CA LEU A 350 19.75 6.70 -36.96
C LEU A 350 19.60 8.15 -36.51
N PHE A 351 20.27 8.50 -35.42
CA PHE A 351 20.27 9.84 -34.81
C PHE A 351 21.68 10.24 -34.39
N ASP A 352 21.95 11.53 -34.23
CA ASP A 352 23.22 12.01 -33.69
C ASP A 352 23.32 11.71 -32.20
N TYR A 353 22.25 12.00 -31.46
CA TYR A 353 22.12 11.74 -30.03
C TYR A 353 20.90 10.89 -29.74
N VAL A 354 21.05 9.95 -28.79
CA VAL A 354 19.94 9.17 -28.24
C VAL A 354 19.87 9.43 -26.74
N ILE A 355 18.73 9.91 -26.26
CA ILE A 355 18.45 10.19 -24.85
C ILE A 355 17.47 9.13 -24.35
N VAL A 356 17.85 8.38 -23.32
CA VAL A 356 17.00 7.34 -22.72
C VAL A 356 16.32 7.90 -21.48
N GLY A 357 15.01 8.13 -21.56
CA GLY A 357 14.20 8.75 -20.53
C GLY A 357 13.96 10.24 -20.81
N SER A 358 12.72 10.68 -20.61
CA SER A 358 12.27 12.06 -20.87
C SER A 358 12.01 12.87 -19.60
N GLY A 359 12.41 12.36 -18.43
CA GLY A 359 12.31 13.05 -17.15
C GLY A 359 13.22 14.29 -17.07
N PRO A 360 13.35 14.91 -15.87
CA PRO A 360 14.15 16.13 -15.66
C PRO A 360 15.52 16.14 -16.34
N GLY A 361 16.34 15.09 -16.16
CA GLY A 361 17.66 15.01 -16.76
C GLY A 361 17.64 14.87 -18.29
N GLY A 362 16.68 14.13 -18.84
CA GLY A 362 16.58 13.92 -20.29
C GLY A 362 16.03 15.16 -21.02
N ALA A 363 15.06 15.82 -20.41
CA ALA A 363 14.51 17.08 -20.89
C ALA A 363 15.57 18.20 -20.89
N ALA A 364 16.35 18.32 -19.81
CA ALA A 364 17.45 19.28 -19.74
C ALA A 364 18.53 18.98 -20.80
N ALA A 365 18.95 17.72 -20.94
CA ALA A 365 19.94 17.33 -21.96
C ALA A 365 19.46 17.65 -23.39
N ALA A 366 18.19 17.36 -23.70
CA ALA A 366 17.60 17.68 -24.99
C ALA A 366 17.57 19.18 -25.25
N PHE A 367 17.11 19.97 -24.27
CA PHE A 367 17.05 21.42 -24.34
C PHE A 367 18.44 22.02 -24.60
N GLU A 368 19.46 21.57 -23.86
CA GLU A 368 20.83 22.05 -24.00
C GLU A 368 21.47 21.70 -25.35
N LEU A 369 21.29 20.46 -25.82
CA LEU A 369 21.75 20.07 -27.16
C LEU A 369 21.07 20.90 -28.25
N CYS A 370 19.77 21.17 -28.12
CA CYS A 370 19.04 22.02 -29.05
C CYS A 370 19.52 23.47 -29.01
N ARG A 371 19.77 24.01 -27.81
CA ARG A 371 20.30 25.37 -27.59
C ARG A 371 21.66 25.54 -28.29
N GLU A 372 22.58 24.61 -28.05
CA GLU A 372 23.92 24.66 -28.64
C GLU A 372 23.88 24.46 -30.16
N ALA A 373 23.08 23.53 -30.65
CA ALA A 373 22.92 23.31 -32.09
C ALA A 373 22.33 24.53 -32.80
N LYS A 374 21.38 25.23 -32.17
CA LYS A 374 20.83 26.49 -32.69
C LYS A 374 21.88 27.60 -32.71
N ASN A 375 22.70 27.72 -31.66
CA ASN A 375 23.76 28.73 -31.58
C ASN A 375 24.87 28.50 -32.62
N SER A 376 25.24 27.25 -32.85
CA SER A 376 26.29 26.85 -33.80
C SER A 376 25.76 26.61 -35.23
N ASN A 377 24.45 26.59 -35.41
CA ASN A 377 23.76 26.18 -36.64
C ASN A 377 24.20 24.78 -37.13
N ASP A 378 24.50 23.87 -36.19
CA ASP A 378 24.87 22.47 -36.47
C ASP A 378 23.60 21.62 -36.67
N PRO A 379 23.35 21.06 -37.87
CA PRO A 379 22.17 20.23 -38.12
C PRO A 379 22.34 18.86 -37.44
N ILE A 380 21.80 18.74 -36.23
CA ILE A 380 21.77 17.49 -35.47
C ILE A 380 20.38 16.84 -35.48
N SER A 381 20.34 15.57 -35.07
CA SER A 381 19.11 14.81 -34.85
C SER A 381 19.14 14.12 -33.48
N ILE A 382 18.06 14.24 -32.71
CA ILE A 382 17.96 13.72 -31.34
C ILE A 382 16.74 12.80 -31.23
N ALA A 383 16.97 11.56 -30.79
CA ALA A 383 15.89 10.66 -30.37
C ALA A 383 15.78 10.66 -28.84
N ILE A 384 14.61 10.96 -28.30
CA ILE A 384 14.29 10.76 -26.88
C ILE A 384 13.40 9.51 -26.79
N ILE A 385 13.77 8.54 -25.98
CA ILE A 385 13.06 7.27 -25.86
C ILE A 385 12.50 7.14 -24.45
N GLU A 386 11.18 7.16 -24.33
CA GLU A 386 10.44 7.15 -23.08
C GLU A 386 9.62 5.86 -22.95
N LYS A 387 9.73 5.21 -21.79
CA LYS A 387 8.99 3.98 -21.46
C LYS A 387 7.49 4.26 -21.31
N GLY A 388 7.14 5.44 -20.80
CA GLY A 388 5.78 5.90 -20.58
C GLY A 388 5.06 6.46 -21.79
N GLU A 389 3.75 6.66 -21.62
CA GLU A 389 2.87 7.31 -22.58
C GLU A 389 3.03 8.83 -22.54
N TRP A 390 2.75 9.51 -23.66
CA TRP A 390 2.57 10.96 -23.67
C TRP A 390 1.10 11.30 -23.46
N ARG A 391 0.75 11.84 -22.29
CA ARG A 391 -0.63 12.18 -21.94
C ARG A 391 -0.92 13.66 -22.10
N GLN A 392 -2.12 13.92 -22.61
CA GLN A 392 -2.75 15.23 -22.58
C GLN A 392 -3.57 15.41 -21.29
N TYR A 393 -3.98 16.64 -21.01
CA TYR A 393 -4.66 17.00 -19.76
C TYR A 393 -6.06 16.34 -19.62
N ASP A 394 -6.71 16.03 -20.73
CA ASP A 394 -7.98 15.32 -20.85
C ASP A 394 -7.84 13.79 -20.75
N GLN A 395 -6.61 13.27 -20.88
CA GLN A 395 -6.28 11.84 -20.75
C GLN A 395 -5.78 11.47 -19.34
N LEU A 396 -5.84 12.40 -18.39
CA LEU A 396 -5.34 12.18 -17.03
C LEU A 396 -6.31 11.30 -16.24
N ALA A 397 -5.80 10.22 -15.65
CA ALA A 397 -6.58 9.36 -14.77
C ALA A 397 -7.28 10.16 -13.67
N HIS A 398 -8.55 9.85 -13.43
CA HIS A 398 -9.42 10.58 -12.51
C HIS A 398 -9.07 10.31 -11.04
N SER A 399 -8.81 9.05 -10.68
CA SER A 399 -8.49 8.60 -9.33
C SER A 399 -7.00 8.35 -9.10
N ALA A 400 -6.57 8.41 -7.84
CA ALA A 400 -5.22 8.04 -7.42
C ALA A 400 -4.86 6.58 -7.79
N LEU A 401 -5.83 5.66 -7.75
CA LEU A 401 -5.64 4.29 -8.21
C LEU A 401 -5.34 4.22 -9.72
N GLY A 402 -6.10 4.97 -10.53
CA GLY A 402 -5.86 5.05 -11.97
C GLY A 402 -4.46 5.61 -12.28
N VAL A 403 -3.98 6.59 -11.51
CA VAL A 403 -2.60 7.09 -11.60
C VAL A 403 -1.59 6.01 -11.26
N ILE A 404 -1.78 5.29 -10.15
CA ILE A 404 -0.88 4.21 -9.71
C ILE A 404 -0.75 3.14 -10.80
N GLN A 405 -1.85 2.72 -11.40
CA GLN A 405 -1.87 1.67 -12.42
C GLN A 405 -1.26 2.12 -13.75
N SER A 406 -1.54 3.37 -14.15
CA SER A 406 -1.22 3.84 -15.48
C SER A 406 0.15 4.53 -15.57
N LEU A 407 0.51 5.33 -14.56
CA LEU A 407 1.70 6.17 -14.57
C LEU A 407 2.84 5.66 -13.69
N LEU A 408 2.59 5.01 -12.55
CA LEU A 408 3.70 4.59 -11.69
C LEU A 408 4.44 3.39 -12.27
N ASP A 409 5.77 3.44 -12.22
CA ASP A 409 6.58 2.30 -12.61
C ASP A 409 6.32 1.10 -11.70
N ASN A 410 6.25 -0.08 -12.32
CA ASN A 410 5.86 -1.31 -11.65
C ASN A 410 4.56 -1.16 -10.81
N GLN A 411 3.65 -0.27 -11.23
CA GLN A 411 2.40 0.05 -10.54
C GLN A 411 2.62 0.49 -9.07
N GLY A 412 3.72 1.20 -8.79
CA GLY A 412 4.06 1.69 -7.45
C GLY A 412 4.64 0.64 -6.51
N MET A 413 4.94 -0.57 -7.01
CA MET A 413 5.43 -1.70 -6.20
C MET A 413 6.95 -1.72 -6.00
N THR A 414 7.66 -0.70 -6.48
CA THR A 414 9.11 -0.57 -6.24
C THR A 414 9.34 -0.14 -4.80
N VAL A 415 10.17 -0.88 -4.06
CA VAL A 415 10.50 -0.59 -2.65
C VAL A 415 12.01 -0.57 -2.43
N ALA A 416 12.47 0.34 -1.58
CA ALA A 416 13.81 0.35 -1.03
C ALA A 416 13.82 -0.43 0.29
N SER A 417 14.83 -1.30 0.47
CA SER A 417 15.01 -2.13 1.65
C SER A 417 16.46 -2.09 2.12
N PRO A 418 16.74 -1.95 3.43
CA PRO A 418 18.11 -2.02 3.96
C PRO A 418 18.74 -3.39 3.73
N GLN A 419 20.05 -3.40 3.45
CA GLN A 419 20.78 -4.55 2.90
C GLN A 419 21.11 -5.65 3.94
N PHE A 420 20.99 -5.38 5.24
CA PHE A 420 21.39 -6.28 6.34
C PHE A 420 20.25 -6.70 7.28
N ALA A 421 19.00 -6.40 6.95
CA ALA A 421 17.87 -6.69 7.82
C ALA A 421 17.23 -8.06 7.50
N SER A 422 16.98 -8.88 8.52
CA SER A 422 16.16 -10.08 8.38
C SER A 422 14.69 -9.69 8.13
N ALA A 423 13.95 -10.53 7.41
CA ALA A 423 12.59 -10.25 6.92
C ALA A 423 11.52 -9.91 7.99
N GLN A 424 11.87 -9.92 9.28
CA GLN A 424 10.94 -9.87 10.41
C GLN A 424 10.63 -8.43 10.88
N THR A 425 11.39 -7.41 10.47
CA THR A 425 11.32 -6.06 11.06
C THR A 425 11.66 -4.93 10.11
N ILE A 426 11.44 -5.09 8.79
CA ILE A 426 12.00 -4.17 7.80
C ILE A 426 11.02 -3.03 7.46
N PRO A 427 11.36 -1.75 7.72
CA PRO A 427 10.69 -0.63 7.07
C PRO A 427 10.98 -0.70 5.57
N GLN A 428 9.94 -0.96 4.77
CA GLN A 428 10.00 -0.86 3.32
C GLN A 428 9.56 0.52 2.90
N TRP A 429 10.39 1.23 2.15
CA TRP A 429 10.04 2.55 1.63
C TRP A 429 9.61 2.44 0.17
N PRO A 430 8.34 2.75 -0.17
CA PRO A 430 7.91 2.84 -1.55
C PRO A 430 8.77 3.87 -2.31
N VAL A 431 9.28 3.49 -3.47
CA VAL A 431 10.00 4.37 -4.37
C VAL A 431 9.06 4.77 -5.50
N VAL A 432 8.60 6.01 -5.46
CA VAL A 432 7.60 6.53 -6.41
C VAL A 432 8.32 7.20 -7.58
N HIS A 433 8.07 6.70 -8.78
CA HIS A 433 8.56 7.24 -10.04
C HIS A 433 7.57 6.94 -11.16
N ALA A 434 7.48 7.84 -12.15
CA ALA A 434 6.50 7.74 -13.23
C ALA A 434 7.12 7.29 -14.55
N ASN A 435 6.33 6.53 -15.30
CA ASN A 435 6.48 6.23 -16.72
C ASN A 435 5.53 7.15 -17.49
N ALA A 436 6.00 8.36 -17.84
CA ALA A 436 5.29 9.31 -18.68
C ALA A 436 6.30 10.13 -19.48
N VAL A 437 5.90 10.70 -20.62
CA VAL A 437 6.68 11.78 -21.24
C VAL A 437 6.75 12.94 -20.24
N GLY A 438 7.97 13.36 -19.86
CA GLY A 438 8.24 14.29 -18.75
C GLY A 438 8.63 13.61 -17.43
N GLY A 439 8.53 12.28 -17.35
CA GLY A 439 8.89 11.47 -16.19
C GLY A 439 8.15 11.84 -14.91
N THR A 440 8.80 11.66 -13.75
CA THR A 440 8.21 11.93 -12.43
C THR A 440 7.75 13.39 -12.22
N SER A 441 8.20 14.35 -13.04
CA SER A 441 7.70 15.72 -12.96
C SER A 441 6.20 15.84 -13.25
N VAL A 442 5.66 14.91 -14.05
CA VAL A 442 4.22 14.83 -14.36
C VAL A 442 3.38 14.57 -13.11
N ILE A 443 3.91 13.87 -12.10
CA ILE A 443 3.17 13.48 -10.89
C ILE A 443 3.66 14.13 -9.59
N ASN A 444 4.75 14.91 -9.63
CA ASN A 444 5.28 15.56 -8.43
C ASN A 444 4.43 16.78 -8.00
N SER A 445 4.73 17.34 -6.83
CA SER A 445 4.03 18.50 -6.26
C SER A 445 4.50 19.87 -6.78
N ALA A 446 5.38 19.89 -7.77
CA ALA A 446 6.01 21.08 -8.35
C ALA A 446 6.85 21.93 -7.37
N ILE A 447 7.23 21.40 -6.19
CA ILE A 447 8.02 22.17 -5.22
C ILE A 447 9.33 22.64 -5.85
N HIS A 448 9.61 23.92 -5.67
CA HIS A 448 10.89 24.52 -5.90
C HIS A 448 11.60 24.72 -4.55
N HIS A 449 12.76 24.09 -4.39
CA HIS A 449 13.63 24.27 -3.23
C HIS A 449 15.06 24.32 -3.73
N ARG A 450 15.76 25.45 -3.49
CA ARG A 450 17.19 25.55 -3.80
C ARG A 450 17.97 24.60 -2.92
N THR A 451 19.01 23.99 -3.49
CA THR A 451 19.99 23.23 -2.73
C THR A 451 20.63 24.16 -1.68
N PRO A 452 20.64 23.78 -0.39
CA PRO A 452 21.23 24.61 0.66
C PRO A 452 22.73 24.89 0.44
N ASP A 453 23.21 26.05 0.88
CA ASP A 453 24.60 26.48 0.65
C ASP A 453 25.64 25.57 1.30
N ASP A 454 25.35 25.04 2.49
CA ASP A 454 26.20 24.08 3.21
C ASP A 454 26.33 22.75 2.45
N ILE A 455 25.27 22.31 1.77
CA ILE A 455 25.30 21.15 0.90
C ILE A 455 26.11 21.44 -0.37
N LEU A 456 25.94 22.62 -0.98
CA LEU A 456 26.75 23.04 -2.12
C LEU A 456 28.24 23.17 -1.74
N ASP A 457 28.55 23.70 -0.57
CA ASP A 457 29.91 23.76 -0.01
C ASP A 457 30.49 22.37 0.19
N SER A 458 29.67 21.41 0.64
CA SER A 458 30.11 20.02 0.76
C SER A 458 30.35 19.35 -0.59
N TRP A 459 29.47 19.56 -1.58
CA TRP A 459 29.58 18.94 -2.90
C TRP A 459 30.78 19.49 -3.68
N PHE A 460 30.96 20.81 -3.65
CA PHE A 460 31.98 21.53 -4.42
C PHE A 460 33.16 22.00 -3.55
N LYS A 461 33.42 21.31 -2.43
CA LYS A 461 34.45 21.69 -1.44
C LYS A 461 35.81 22.04 -2.04
N ASN A 462 36.19 21.36 -3.12
CA ASN A 462 37.46 21.55 -3.82
C ASN A 462 37.30 22.22 -5.21
N GLU A 463 36.09 22.64 -5.59
CA GLU A 463 35.72 23.05 -6.96
C GLU A 463 34.83 24.32 -6.93
N PRO A 464 35.32 25.45 -6.38
CA PRO A 464 34.51 26.67 -6.21
C PRO A 464 34.04 27.30 -7.53
N GLU A 465 34.79 27.12 -8.62
CA GLU A 465 34.38 27.56 -9.95
C GLU A 465 33.18 26.75 -10.46
N GLU A 466 33.15 25.44 -10.20
CA GLU A 466 32.02 24.58 -10.57
C GLU A 466 30.79 24.89 -9.72
N LYS A 467 30.96 25.18 -8.42
CA LYS A 467 29.89 25.71 -7.56
C LYS A 467 29.25 26.95 -8.18
N SER A 468 30.08 27.90 -8.63
CA SER A 468 29.61 29.16 -9.21
C SER A 468 28.84 28.94 -10.51
N ARG A 469 29.31 28.02 -11.37
CA ARG A 469 28.59 27.62 -12.60
C ARG A 469 27.27 26.93 -12.28
N PHE A 470 27.25 26.05 -11.28
CA PHE A 470 26.05 25.36 -10.85
C PHE A 470 24.99 26.34 -10.34
N ILE A 471 25.38 27.31 -9.52
CA ILE A 471 24.48 28.37 -9.03
C ILE A 471 23.91 29.18 -10.20
N ALA A 472 24.76 29.60 -11.15
CA ALA A 472 24.30 30.35 -12.32
C ALA A 472 23.29 29.55 -13.17
N LEU A 473 23.44 28.23 -13.26
CA LEU A 473 22.47 27.35 -13.92
C LEU A 473 21.13 27.29 -13.17
N LEU A 474 21.15 27.29 -11.83
CA LEU A 474 19.91 27.37 -11.04
C LEU A 474 19.18 28.70 -11.29
N ASP A 475 19.91 29.82 -11.30
CA ASP A 475 19.36 31.15 -11.59
C ASP A 475 18.73 31.20 -13.00
N GLU A 476 19.41 30.61 -13.99
CA GLU A 476 18.87 30.51 -15.35
C GLU A 476 17.58 29.66 -15.39
N LEU A 477 17.56 28.51 -14.72
CA LEU A 477 16.39 27.63 -14.70
C LEU A 477 15.16 28.28 -14.05
N GLU A 478 15.34 29.04 -12.98
CA GLU A 478 14.27 29.81 -12.33
C GLU A 478 13.72 30.92 -13.23
N THR A 479 14.59 31.50 -14.07
CA THR A 479 14.17 32.47 -15.09
C THR A 479 13.41 31.79 -16.23
N LEU A 480 13.86 30.61 -16.67
CA LEU A 480 13.25 29.85 -17.75
C LEU A 480 11.92 29.20 -17.36
N MET A 481 11.78 28.77 -16.11
CA MET A 481 10.58 28.11 -15.60
C MET A 481 10.06 28.94 -14.42
N PRO A 482 9.16 29.90 -14.67
CA PRO A 482 8.64 30.77 -13.63
C PRO A 482 8.13 29.98 -12.44
N THR A 483 8.48 30.45 -11.25
CA THR A 483 7.97 29.95 -9.99
C THR A 483 6.88 30.88 -9.47
N GLN A 484 5.93 30.30 -8.75
CA GLN A 484 4.88 31.03 -8.04
C GLN A 484 4.93 30.63 -6.56
N SER A 485 4.99 31.63 -5.68
CA SER A 485 4.86 31.40 -4.23
C SER A 485 3.45 30.93 -3.92
N THR A 486 3.35 29.92 -3.06
CA THR A 486 2.07 29.36 -2.59
C THR A 486 1.20 30.37 -1.86
N GLU A 487 1.80 31.41 -1.27
CA GLU A 487 1.09 32.55 -0.67
C GLU A 487 0.13 33.21 -1.68
N THR A 488 0.52 33.27 -2.95
CA THR A 488 -0.27 33.90 -4.01
C THR A 488 -1.17 32.93 -4.78
N SER A 489 -1.01 31.62 -4.55
CA SER A 489 -1.73 30.56 -5.29
C SER A 489 -3.02 30.09 -4.61
N ILE A 490 -3.24 30.48 -3.35
CA ILE A 490 -4.39 30.08 -2.53
C ILE A 490 -5.05 31.36 -2.03
N GLY A 491 -6.39 31.40 -1.96
CA GLY A 491 -7.08 32.55 -1.35
C GLY A 491 -6.83 32.64 0.16
N ASP A 492 -6.77 33.86 0.71
CA ASP A 492 -6.40 34.21 2.10
C ASP A 492 -7.06 33.32 3.18
N GLU A 493 -8.32 32.91 2.98
CA GLU A 493 -9.01 32.04 3.93
C GLU A 493 -8.53 30.57 3.91
N ALA A 494 -8.29 29.99 2.73
CA ALA A 494 -7.82 28.61 2.60
C ALA A 494 -6.34 28.49 3.02
N PHE A 495 -5.60 29.57 2.78
CA PHE A 495 -4.27 29.86 3.27
C PHE A 495 -4.17 29.79 4.80
N ASP A 496 -5.01 30.53 5.54
CA ASP A 496 -4.97 30.55 7.01
C ASP A 496 -5.21 29.17 7.62
N ARG A 497 -6.03 28.33 7.01
CA ARG A 497 -6.37 27.02 7.58
C ARG A 497 -5.28 25.97 7.35
N GLN A 498 -4.67 25.93 6.17
CA GLN A 498 -3.62 24.95 5.84
C GLN A 498 -2.30 25.28 6.52
N VAL A 499 -1.98 26.58 6.66
CA VAL A 499 -0.72 27.05 7.25
C VAL A 499 -0.80 27.11 8.76
N ASN A 500 -1.88 27.64 9.35
CA ASN A 500 -1.99 27.74 10.81
C ASN A 500 -2.15 26.37 11.48
N SER A 501 -2.77 25.37 10.83
CA SER A 501 -2.83 24.01 11.40
C SER A 501 -1.43 23.38 11.52
N ALA A 502 -0.59 23.53 10.49
CA ALA A 502 0.77 23.03 10.51
C ALA A 502 1.71 23.84 11.43
N ALA A 503 1.55 25.16 11.48
CA ALA A 503 2.34 26.06 12.31
C ALA A 503 2.00 25.93 13.81
N GLU A 504 0.72 25.74 14.17
CA GLU A 504 0.30 25.55 15.56
C GLU A 504 0.73 24.19 16.14
N GLY A 505 0.88 23.16 15.31
CA GLY A 505 1.45 21.87 15.71
C GLY A 505 2.92 21.97 16.14
N LEU A 506 3.59 23.07 15.78
CA LEU A 506 4.98 23.37 16.13
C LEU A 506 5.02 24.43 17.24
N TYR A 507 4.70 24.03 18.47
CA TYR A 507 4.98 24.84 19.66
C TYR A 507 6.44 25.31 19.64
N GLY A 508 6.69 26.58 19.30
CA GLY A 508 8.02 27.21 19.30
C GLY A 508 8.73 27.38 17.94
N ALA A 509 8.15 26.98 16.80
CA ALA A 509 8.74 27.20 15.47
C ALA A 509 7.93 28.16 14.57
N SER A 510 6.99 28.92 15.15
CA SER A 510 6.13 29.88 14.45
C SER A 510 6.89 30.99 13.73
N ASP A 511 8.14 31.25 14.09
CA ASP A 511 8.90 32.39 13.56
C ASP A 511 9.85 31.99 12.40
N GLU A 512 9.96 30.70 12.07
CA GLU A 512 10.90 30.17 11.06
C GLU A 512 10.23 29.19 10.06
N TYR A 513 9.07 29.60 9.53
CA TYR A 513 8.44 28.90 8.42
C TYR A 513 8.49 29.70 7.12
N ARG A 514 8.38 29.00 5.99
CA ARG A 514 8.39 29.63 4.67
C ARG A 514 7.30 29.05 3.77
N PHE A 515 6.68 29.93 2.98
CA PHE A 515 5.92 29.53 1.82
C PHE A 515 6.85 28.85 0.82
N LEU A 516 6.36 27.78 0.21
CA LEU A 516 7.12 27.08 -0.82
C LEU A 516 6.88 27.78 -2.15
N ASP A 517 7.97 28.05 -2.86
CA ASP A 517 7.88 28.34 -4.28
C ASP A 517 7.56 27.06 -5.03
N ARG A 518 6.80 27.18 -6.12
CA ARG A 518 6.43 26.05 -6.96
C ARG A 518 6.60 26.41 -8.43
N TYR A 519 7.07 25.44 -9.21
CA TYR A 519 7.14 25.52 -10.67
C TYR A 519 5.73 25.45 -11.28
N THR A 520 4.99 26.53 -11.11
CA THR A 520 3.60 26.68 -11.54
C THR A 520 3.34 28.07 -12.07
N ASP A 521 2.43 28.19 -13.03
CA ASP A 521 1.93 29.45 -13.57
C ASP A 521 0.39 29.39 -13.60
N GLY A 522 -0.27 30.30 -12.88
CA GLY A 522 -1.73 30.30 -12.75
C GLY A 522 -2.31 29.11 -11.96
N CYS A 523 -1.64 28.67 -10.88
CA CYS A 523 -2.12 27.53 -10.10
C CYS A 523 -3.49 27.80 -9.44
N ALA A 524 -4.52 27.02 -9.78
CA ALA A 524 -5.86 27.13 -9.19
C ALA A 524 -6.06 26.30 -7.89
N ALA A 525 -4.98 25.85 -7.24
CA ALA A 525 -5.02 25.08 -5.99
C ALA A 525 -6.00 23.86 -6.00
N LYS A 526 -6.15 23.16 -7.14
CA LYS A 526 -7.06 21.99 -7.28
C LYS A 526 -6.57 20.68 -6.62
N ASN A 527 -5.46 20.71 -5.88
CA ASN A 527 -4.83 19.55 -5.23
C ASN A 527 -4.70 18.27 -6.11
N SER A 528 -4.47 18.42 -7.42
CA SER A 528 -4.47 17.30 -8.38
C SER A 528 -3.06 16.92 -8.83
N CYS A 529 -2.01 17.41 -8.19
CA CYS A 529 -0.63 17.32 -8.70
C CYS A 529 -0.16 15.88 -8.94
N PHE A 530 -0.65 14.92 -8.15
CA PHE A 530 -0.31 13.50 -8.26
C PHE A 530 -0.79 12.84 -9.56
N ARG A 531 -1.91 13.29 -10.14
CA ARG A 531 -2.44 12.74 -11.40
C ARG A 531 -1.92 13.44 -12.65
N GLY A 532 -1.17 14.53 -12.50
CA GLY A 532 -0.96 15.52 -13.57
C GLY A 532 -1.80 16.77 -13.33
N CYS A 533 -1.41 17.90 -13.92
CA CYS A 533 -2.16 19.14 -13.75
C CYS A 533 -3.28 19.25 -14.81
N PRO A 534 -4.57 19.21 -14.42
CA PRO A 534 -5.68 19.20 -15.38
C PRO A 534 -5.87 20.52 -16.13
N ILE A 535 -5.32 21.63 -15.61
CA ILE A 535 -5.38 22.95 -16.24
C ILE A 535 -4.05 23.38 -16.88
N GLY A 536 -3.02 22.52 -16.87
CA GLY A 536 -1.70 22.84 -17.41
C GLY A 536 -0.88 23.88 -16.63
N ALA A 537 -1.30 24.27 -15.43
CA ALA A 537 -0.59 25.25 -14.60
C ALA A 537 0.77 24.76 -14.08
N LYS A 538 0.95 23.43 -13.93
CA LYS A 538 2.22 22.86 -13.46
C LYS A 538 3.23 22.84 -14.60
N GLN A 539 4.40 23.44 -14.37
CA GLN A 539 5.52 23.47 -15.32
C GLN A 539 6.29 22.13 -15.33
N SER A 540 5.57 21.01 -15.48
CA SER A 540 6.21 19.70 -15.67
C SER A 540 7.01 19.67 -16.98
N LEU A 541 8.04 18.83 -17.04
CA LEU A 541 9.05 18.94 -18.09
C LEU A 541 8.53 18.64 -19.49
N ASP A 542 7.39 17.94 -19.60
CA ASP A 542 6.68 17.76 -20.85
C ASP A 542 6.13 19.09 -21.40
N PHE A 543 5.73 20.03 -20.53
CA PHE A 543 5.23 21.36 -20.90
C PHE A 543 6.30 22.44 -20.92
N SER A 544 7.42 22.26 -20.22
CA SER A 544 8.50 23.26 -20.17
C SER A 544 9.65 22.91 -21.12
N LEU A 545 10.71 22.28 -20.60
CA LEU A 545 11.96 22.08 -21.35
C LEU A 545 11.79 21.18 -22.58
N LEU A 546 10.98 20.10 -22.51
CA LEU A 546 10.75 19.24 -23.68
C LEU A 546 10.01 19.95 -24.79
N THR A 547 9.00 20.77 -24.47
CA THR A 547 8.26 21.54 -25.46
C THR A 547 9.21 22.51 -26.19
N ARG A 548 10.07 23.23 -25.46
CA ARG A 548 11.09 24.11 -26.06
C ARG A 548 12.09 23.36 -26.94
N ALA A 549 12.52 22.17 -26.53
CA ALA A 549 13.38 21.32 -27.33
C ALA A 549 12.67 20.85 -28.62
N LEU A 550 11.40 20.45 -28.52
CA LEU A 550 10.57 20.03 -29.66
C LEU A 550 10.27 21.16 -30.64
N GLU A 551 10.11 22.39 -30.17
CA GLU A 551 9.90 23.57 -31.01
C GLU A 551 11.17 23.98 -31.78
N THR A 552 12.34 23.49 -31.38
CA THR A 552 13.60 23.83 -32.05
C THR A 552 13.60 23.31 -33.50
N ARG A 553 13.98 24.20 -34.42
CA ARG A 553 14.18 23.93 -35.83
C ARG A 553 15.57 24.40 -36.25
N ILE A 554 16.26 23.61 -37.06
CA ILE A 554 17.53 23.98 -37.70
C ILE A 554 17.38 23.73 -39.19
N ALA A 555 17.67 24.73 -40.02
CA ALA A 555 17.37 24.71 -41.46
C ALA A 555 15.91 24.28 -41.75
N ASP A 556 14.96 24.83 -40.96
CA ASP A 556 13.52 24.53 -41.00
C ASP A 556 13.13 23.07 -40.72
N GLN A 557 14.06 22.23 -40.27
CA GLN A 557 13.80 20.84 -39.92
C GLN A 557 13.66 20.64 -38.41
N PRO A 558 12.71 19.80 -37.94
CA PRO A 558 12.65 19.37 -36.55
C PRO A 558 13.91 18.60 -36.16
N VAL A 559 14.42 18.91 -34.98
CA VAL A 559 15.68 18.32 -34.46
C VAL A 559 15.40 17.16 -33.51
N VAL A 560 14.27 17.18 -32.81
CA VAL A 560 13.91 16.22 -31.77
C VAL A 560 12.76 15.34 -32.23
N THR A 561 12.93 14.03 -32.03
CA THR A 561 11.90 12.99 -32.16
C THR A 561 11.74 12.26 -30.84
N ILE A 562 10.51 12.12 -30.34
CA ILE A 562 10.18 11.38 -29.11
C ILE A 562 9.52 10.06 -29.48
N LEU A 563 10.04 8.95 -28.96
CA LEU A 563 9.39 7.65 -28.96
C LEU A 563 8.76 7.45 -27.58
N SER A 564 7.43 7.42 -27.49
CA SER A 564 6.73 7.07 -26.25
C SER A 564 6.38 5.59 -26.24
N ASN A 565 6.03 5.07 -25.06
CA ASN A 565 5.69 3.66 -24.88
C ASN A 565 6.83 2.73 -25.33
N ALA A 566 8.07 3.20 -25.30
CA ALA A 566 9.24 2.56 -25.85
C ALA A 566 10.23 2.24 -24.72
N HIS A 567 10.37 0.96 -24.38
CA HIS A 567 11.21 0.51 -23.29
C HIS A 567 12.59 0.08 -23.81
N VAL A 568 13.61 0.87 -23.51
CA VAL A 568 15.01 0.50 -23.77
C VAL A 568 15.43 -0.60 -22.80
N GLN A 569 15.96 -1.71 -23.33
CA GLN A 569 16.39 -2.87 -22.55
C GLN A 569 17.92 -2.99 -22.49
N ASN A 570 18.61 -2.53 -23.54
CA ASN A 570 20.06 -2.55 -23.60
C ASN A 570 20.61 -1.36 -24.38
N ILE A 571 21.85 -0.99 -24.04
CA ILE A 571 22.72 -0.11 -24.80
C ILE A 571 23.70 -1.00 -25.58
N ASP A 572 23.84 -0.75 -26.88
CA ASP A 572 24.79 -1.46 -27.73
C ASP A 572 26.18 -0.86 -27.53
N ILE A 573 27.13 -1.66 -27.06
CA ILE A 573 28.50 -1.22 -26.76
C ILE A 573 29.47 -1.90 -27.72
N ARG A 574 30.31 -1.11 -28.39
CA ARG A 574 31.45 -1.60 -29.16
C ARG A 574 32.71 -1.54 -28.32
N HIS A 575 33.31 -2.70 -28.12
CA HIS A 575 34.64 -2.84 -27.55
C HIS A 575 35.69 -2.67 -28.65
N HIS A 576 36.66 -1.79 -28.45
CA HIS A 576 37.76 -1.64 -29.40
C HIS A 576 38.96 -2.47 -28.93
N GLN A 577 39.34 -3.48 -29.72
CA GLN A 577 40.50 -4.31 -29.38
C GLN A 577 41.75 -3.44 -29.29
N GLY A 578 42.38 -3.41 -28.11
CA GLY A 578 43.60 -2.63 -27.85
C GLY A 578 43.36 -1.19 -27.34
N SER A 579 42.12 -0.73 -27.18
CA SER A 579 41.79 0.54 -26.50
C SER A 579 41.02 0.28 -25.21
N GLN A 580 41.21 1.12 -24.20
CA GLN A 580 40.42 1.07 -22.96
C GLN A 580 39.01 1.65 -23.12
N ASN A 581 38.74 2.35 -24.22
CA ASN A 581 37.52 3.13 -24.39
C ASN A 581 36.45 2.33 -25.13
N ASP A 582 35.44 1.88 -24.39
CA ASP A 582 34.21 1.34 -24.97
C ASP A 582 33.38 2.48 -25.56
N VAL A 583 32.65 2.20 -26.65
CA VAL A 583 31.82 3.21 -27.33
C VAL A 583 30.37 2.74 -27.36
N ALA A 584 29.46 3.55 -26.82
CA ALA A 584 28.02 3.33 -26.97
C ALA A 584 27.60 3.65 -28.41
N GLN A 585 27.06 2.66 -29.12
CA GLN A 585 26.67 2.78 -30.52
C GLN A 585 25.18 3.08 -30.70
N GLY A 586 24.38 2.90 -29.66
CA GLY A 586 22.93 2.98 -29.78
C GLY A 586 22.23 2.21 -28.67
N VAL A 587 20.94 1.98 -28.87
CA VAL A 587 20.08 1.26 -27.91
C VAL A 587 19.13 0.33 -28.63
N ARG A 588 18.69 -0.70 -27.92
CA ARG A 588 17.67 -1.65 -28.38
C ARG A 588 16.61 -1.87 -27.30
N GLY A 589 15.39 -2.13 -27.75
CA GLY A 589 14.25 -2.28 -26.87
C GLY A 589 12.98 -2.67 -27.63
N ASN A 590 11.85 -2.51 -26.96
CA ASN A 590 10.55 -2.81 -27.54
C ASN A 590 9.49 -1.79 -27.11
N PHE A 591 8.49 -1.59 -27.96
CA PHE A 591 7.29 -0.86 -27.56
C PHE A 591 6.45 -1.69 -26.58
N VAL A 592 5.70 -1.02 -25.71
CA VAL A 592 4.81 -1.63 -24.71
C VAL A 592 3.46 -0.92 -24.76
N HIS A 593 2.39 -1.65 -25.02
CA HIS A 593 1.06 -1.06 -25.16
C HIS A 593 0.65 -0.32 -23.86
N PRO A 594 0.16 0.93 -23.94
CA PRO A 594 -0.14 1.75 -22.76
C PRO A 594 -1.16 1.11 -21.81
N GLU A 595 -2.20 0.49 -22.36
CA GLU A 595 -3.27 -0.15 -21.56
C GLU A 595 -2.96 -1.61 -21.24
N SER A 596 -3.00 -2.50 -22.26
CA SER A 596 -2.79 -3.95 -22.08
C SER A 596 -1.39 -4.36 -21.58
N LYS A 597 -0.41 -3.44 -21.58
CA LYS A 597 1.01 -3.69 -21.23
C LYS A 597 1.68 -4.81 -22.03
N THR A 598 1.10 -5.22 -23.16
CA THR A 598 1.65 -6.23 -24.06
C THR A 598 2.84 -5.67 -24.85
N SER A 599 3.78 -6.54 -25.23
CA SER A 599 4.92 -6.14 -26.06
C SER A 599 4.49 -5.83 -27.50
N GLY A 600 4.95 -4.70 -28.02
CA GLY A 600 4.82 -4.29 -29.42
C GLY A 600 6.09 -4.57 -30.24
N ALA A 601 6.34 -3.74 -31.26
CA ALA A 601 7.50 -3.85 -32.13
C ALA A 601 8.83 -3.74 -31.35
N ASN A 602 9.83 -4.49 -31.79
CA ASN A 602 11.21 -4.28 -31.36
C ASN A 602 11.82 -3.12 -32.14
N PHE A 603 12.73 -2.38 -31.53
CA PHE A 603 13.50 -1.33 -32.17
C PHE A 603 14.98 -1.42 -31.84
N THR A 604 15.79 -0.98 -32.79
CA THR A 604 17.22 -0.70 -32.62
C THR A 604 17.47 0.69 -33.16
N ILE A 605 18.08 1.56 -32.36
CA ILE A 605 18.37 2.93 -32.72
C ILE A 605 19.88 3.17 -32.53
N THR A 606 20.53 3.62 -33.60
CA THR A 606 21.96 3.94 -33.62
C THR A 606 22.18 5.42 -33.27
N ALA A 607 23.13 5.68 -32.39
CA ALA A 607 23.63 7.02 -32.07
C ALA A 607 24.98 7.25 -32.76
N LYS A 608 25.10 8.32 -33.55
CA LYS A 608 26.37 8.67 -34.23
C LYS A 608 27.37 9.29 -33.26
N ARG A 609 26.91 10.08 -32.29
CA ARG A 609 27.76 10.86 -31.38
C ARG A 609 27.70 10.32 -29.96
N ALA A 610 26.52 10.24 -29.33
CA ALA A 610 26.41 9.77 -27.95
C ALA A 610 25.04 9.19 -27.58
N VAL A 611 25.05 8.32 -26.57
CA VAL A 611 23.86 7.88 -25.83
C VAL A 611 23.89 8.53 -24.45
N ILE A 612 22.82 9.24 -24.09
CA ILE A 612 22.65 9.91 -22.80
C ILE A 612 21.62 9.11 -21.99
N VAL A 613 22.03 8.59 -20.83
CA VAL A 613 21.15 7.80 -19.97
C VAL A 613 20.51 8.70 -18.91
N ALA A 614 19.19 8.87 -18.96
CA ALA A 614 18.40 9.73 -18.08
C ALA A 614 17.14 9.01 -17.54
N ALA A 615 17.24 7.69 -17.30
CA ALA A 615 16.13 6.81 -16.94
C ALA A 615 15.81 6.81 -15.43
N SER A 616 15.92 7.94 -14.71
CA SER A 616 15.84 8.05 -13.23
C SER A 616 17.03 7.47 -12.45
N ALA A 617 17.13 7.83 -11.17
CA ALA A 617 18.14 7.34 -10.24
C ALA A 617 18.07 5.81 -10.00
N VAL A 618 16.91 5.19 -10.28
CA VAL A 618 16.70 3.74 -10.10
C VAL A 618 16.94 2.99 -11.41
N MET A 619 16.35 3.40 -12.53
CA MET A 619 16.45 2.61 -13.77
C MET A 619 17.72 2.87 -14.56
N SER A 620 18.36 4.04 -14.45
CA SER A 620 19.65 4.30 -15.11
C SER A 620 20.74 3.29 -14.71
N PRO A 621 21.01 3.04 -13.40
CA PRO A 621 22.00 2.05 -13.02
C PRO A 621 21.59 0.62 -13.40
N LEU A 622 20.29 0.29 -13.41
CA LEU A 622 19.80 -1.02 -13.84
C LEU A 622 20.01 -1.25 -15.34
N LEU A 623 19.73 -0.25 -16.18
CA LEU A 623 19.98 -0.30 -17.62
C LEU A 623 21.47 -0.44 -17.92
N LEU A 624 22.31 0.37 -17.27
CA LEU A 624 23.76 0.30 -17.43
C LEU A 624 24.29 -1.07 -16.99
N LYS A 625 23.82 -1.61 -15.86
CA LYS A 625 24.20 -2.93 -15.38
C LYS A 625 23.77 -4.05 -16.32
N ALA A 626 22.62 -3.90 -16.99
CA ALA A 626 22.14 -4.85 -17.98
C ALA A 626 22.91 -4.76 -19.32
N SER A 627 23.57 -3.64 -19.59
CA SER A 627 24.20 -3.34 -20.89
C SER A 627 25.72 -3.46 -20.89
N LEU A 628 26.37 -3.19 -19.76
CA LEU A 628 27.83 -3.19 -19.64
C LEU A 628 28.34 -4.57 -19.23
N GLU A 629 29.27 -5.14 -20.00
CA GLU A 629 30.01 -6.34 -19.59
C GLU A 629 30.99 -6.02 -18.44
N LYS A 630 31.58 -4.82 -18.47
CA LYS A 630 32.49 -4.35 -17.42
C LYS A 630 31.72 -4.07 -16.13
N LYS A 631 32.22 -4.62 -15.03
CA LYS A 631 31.74 -4.28 -13.69
C LYS A 631 32.31 -2.94 -13.27
N LEU A 632 31.47 -1.90 -13.30
CA LEU A 632 31.79 -0.62 -12.70
C LEU A 632 31.60 -0.74 -11.16
N PRO A 633 32.64 -0.45 -10.35
CA PRO A 633 32.61 -0.75 -8.92
C PRO A 633 31.52 0.00 -8.16
N ASP A 634 31.17 1.22 -8.58
CA ASP A 634 30.21 2.07 -7.87
C ASP A 634 28.81 2.08 -8.49
N LEU A 635 28.61 1.37 -9.61
CA LEU A 635 27.33 1.35 -10.30
C LEU A 635 26.22 0.73 -9.44
N GLY A 636 25.19 1.53 -9.18
CA GLY A 636 24.05 1.14 -8.34
C GLY A 636 24.33 1.16 -6.84
N LYS A 637 25.49 1.64 -6.40
CA LYS A 637 25.78 1.97 -5.00
C LYS A 637 25.37 3.41 -4.68
N HIS A 638 25.45 3.78 -3.40
CA HIS A 638 25.21 5.15 -2.92
C HIS A 638 23.80 5.69 -3.23
N PHE A 639 22.81 4.81 -3.36
CA PHE A 639 21.42 5.25 -3.50
C PHE A 639 21.01 6.09 -2.27
N GLN A 640 20.56 7.31 -2.54
CA GLN A 640 20.08 8.27 -1.55
C GLN A 640 18.62 8.61 -1.87
N ALA A 641 17.82 8.75 -0.82
CA ALA A 641 16.44 9.17 -0.87
C ALA A 641 16.09 9.90 0.44
N HIS A 642 15.01 10.68 0.44
CA HIS A 642 14.46 11.28 1.66
C HIS A 642 13.28 10.41 2.14
N PRO A 643 13.50 9.44 3.06
CA PRO A 643 12.41 8.62 3.58
C PRO A 643 11.48 9.49 4.44
N GLY A 644 10.32 9.83 3.88
CA GLY A 644 9.33 10.64 4.58
C GLY A 644 8.53 9.86 5.62
N SER A 645 8.30 10.48 6.77
CA SER A 645 7.30 10.08 7.75
C SER A 645 6.15 11.08 7.75
N ASN A 646 4.94 10.63 8.01
CA ASN A 646 3.76 11.48 8.05
C ASN A 646 3.09 11.49 9.42
N VAL A 647 2.48 12.64 9.75
CA VAL A 647 1.64 12.82 10.93
C VAL A 647 0.37 13.51 10.48
N ILE A 648 -0.76 12.98 10.93
CA ILE A 648 -2.09 13.57 10.71
C ILE A 648 -2.58 14.07 12.06
N GLY A 649 -2.81 15.38 12.16
CA GLY A 649 -3.46 16.02 13.30
C GLY A 649 -4.95 16.18 13.04
N VAL A 650 -5.78 16.05 14.08
CA VAL A 650 -7.22 16.34 14.04
C VAL A 650 -7.46 17.63 14.82
N TYR A 651 -8.07 18.61 14.17
CA TYR A 651 -8.27 19.97 14.69
C TYR A 651 -9.75 20.20 15.02
N ASP A 652 -10.01 21.13 15.94
CA ASP A 652 -11.36 21.59 16.30
C ASP A 652 -11.96 22.55 15.26
N ARG A 653 -11.11 23.16 14.44
CA ARG A 653 -11.49 23.95 13.27
C ARG A 653 -11.29 23.18 11.97
N GLN A 654 -12.07 23.57 10.97
CA GLN A 654 -11.90 23.06 9.62
C GLN A 654 -10.52 23.48 9.06
N VAL A 655 -9.77 22.52 8.53
CA VAL A 655 -8.48 22.67 7.84
C VAL A 655 -8.67 22.85 6.34
N TYR A 656 -9.54 22.04 5.72
CA TYR A 656 -9.78 22.05 4.26
C TYR A 656 -11.23 22.39 3.92
N LYS A 657 -11.43 23.33 2.97
CA LYS A 657 -12.73 23.57 2.32
C LYS A 657 -12.77 22.86 0.97
N LEU A 658 -13.99 22.58 0.51
CA LEU A 658 -14.22 22.19 -0.87
C LEU A 658 -14.59 23.42 -1.69
N ARG A 659 -14.00 23.54 -2.87
CA ARG A 659 -14.36 24.50 -3.91
C ARG A 659 -14.53 23.73 -5.20
N ASP A 660 -15.72 23.81 -5.80
CA ASP A 660 -16.09 23.10 -7.02
C ASP A 660 -15.78 21.59 -6.90
N GLY A 661 -16.18 21.02 -5.74
CA GLY A 661 -15.96 19.64 -5.33
C GLY A 661 -14.50 19.24 -5.04
N HIS A 662 -13.50 20.07 -5.33
CA HIS A 662 -12.09 19.78 -5.03
C HIS A 662 -11.63 20.35 -3.69
N ILE A 663 -10.60 19.75 -3.11
CA ILE A 663 -9.89 20.33 -1.97
C ILE A 663 -9.24 21.63 -2.43
N ASP A 664 -9.69 22.76 -1.86
CA ASP A 664 -9.11 24.08 -2.13
C ASP A 664 -7.80 24.23 -1.36
N ALA A 665 -6.76 23.56 -1.86
CA ALA A 665 -5.44 23.50 -1.27
C ALA A 665 -4.39 23.15 -2.32
N VAL A 666 -3.17 23.64 -2.12
CA VAL A 666 -2.03 23.11 -2.87
C VAL A 666 -1.54 21.81 -2.20
N THR A 667 -1.08 20.87 -3.02
CA THR A 667 -0.58 19.58 -2.53
C THR A 667 0.55 19.76 -1.52
N GLN A 668 1.46 20.72 -1.71
CA GLN A 668 2.49 21.08 -0.71
C GLN A 668 2.71 22.59 -0.73
N GLY A 669 2.33 23.26 0.36
CA GLY A 669 2.22 24.72 0.41
C GLY A 669 3.20 25.40 1.34
N TRP A 670 3.74 24.66 2.29
CA TRP A 670 4.49 25.20 3.42
C TRP A 670 5.61 24.24 3.78
N ALA A 671 6.74 24.79 4.21
CA ALA A 671 7.82 24.01 4.82
C ALA A 671 8.56 24.79 5.90
N SER A 672 9.22 24.04 6.79
CA SER A 672 10.22 24.57 7.72
C SER A 672 11.48 23.70 7.70
N THR A 673 12.63 24.37 7.65
CA THR A 673 13.97 23.76 7.77
C THR A 673 14.57 23.97 9.16
N TYR A 674 13.79 24.46 10.12
CA TYR A 674 14.21 24.75 11.50
C TYR A 674 15.05 23.62 12.13
N TYR A 675 14.56 22.36 12.04
CA TYR A 675 15.24 21.20 12.61
C TYR A 675 16.42 20.69 11.76
N ARG A 676 16.54 21.13 10.49
CA ARG A 676 17.75 20.92 9.69
C ARG A 676 18.86 21.86 10.15
N GLU A 677 18.54 23.12 10.38
CA GLU A 677 19.51 24.20 10.59
C GLU A 677 20.06 24.27 12.02
N ARG A 678 19.34 23.71 13.01
CA ARG A 678 19.72 23.79 14.44
C ARG A 678 20.24 22.48 15.05
N ASN A 679 20.32 21.40 14.28
CA ASN A 679 21.00 20.19 14.73
C ASN A 679 22.50 20.33 14.42
N ASP A 680 23.32 20.57 15.45
CA ASP A 680 24.79 20.67 15.36
C ASP A 680 25.45 19.39 14.80
N ASP A 681 24.74 18.25 14.85
CA ASP A 681 25.14 17.02 14.19
C ASP A 681 24.53 16.98 12.78
N MET A 682 25.34 17.37 11.78
CA MET A 682 25.06 17.59 10.34
C MET A 682 24.45 16.38 9.59
N HIS A 683 23.97 15.36 10.32
CA HIS A 683 23.54 14.06 9.82
C HIS A 683 22.17 13.60 10.36
N THR A 684 21.45 14.42 11.14
CA THR A 684 20.19 13.99 11.81
C THR A 684 19.03 14.98 11.76
N GLY A 685 19.15 16.08 11.03
CA GLY A 685 18.08 17.06 10.84
C GLY A 685 16.93 16.56 9.97
N PHE A 686 15.77 17.22 10.05
CA PHE A 686 14.65 16.98 9.13
C PHE A 686 13.97 18.28 8.71
N LYS A 687 13.47 18.29 7.47
CA LYS A 687 12.57 19.31 6.92
C LYS A 687 11.13 18.88 7.22
N LEU A 688 10.33 19.81 7.71
CA LEU A 688 8.88 19.64 7.80
C LEU A 688 8.20 20.27 6.60
N GLU A 689 7.13 19.66 6.11
CA GLU A 689 6.31 20.21 5.05
C GLU A 689 4.85 19.81 5.19
N THR A 690 3.96 20.70 4.77
CA THR A 690 2.53 20.35 4.68
C THR A 690 2.27 19.51 3.46
N LEU A 691 1.30 18.61 3.60
CA LEU A 691 0.72 17.92 2.46
C LEU A 691 -0.79 18.15 2.46
N ALA A 692 -1.38 18.32 1.29
CA ALA A 692 -2.77 18.04 1.05
C ALA A 692 -2.84 16.93 0.01
N ALA A 693 -3.81 16.03 0.12
CA ALA A 693 -3.99 14.93 -0.81
C ALA A 693 -5.48 14.74 -1.10
N PRO A 694 -5.86 14.36 -2.34
CA PRO A 694 -7.22 13.92 -2.64
C PRO A 694 -7.72 12.83 -1.69
N LEU A 695 -9.05 12.73 -1.52
CA LEU A 695 -9.67 11.82 -0.55
C LEU A 695 -9.20 10.37 -0.69
N ASP A 696 -9.10 9.85 -1.92
CA ASP A 696 -8.67 8.49 -2.21
C ASP A 696 -7.21 8.23 -1.80
N LEU A 697 -6.31 9.19 -2.04
CA LEU A 697 -4.93 9.10 -1.57
C LEU A 697 -4.82 9.30 -0.06
N PHE A 698 -5.70 10.11 0.53
CA PHE A 698 -5.75 10.39 1.97
C PHE A 698 -6.27 9.18 2.76
N SER A 699 -7.35 8.54 2.31
CA SER A 699 -7.97 7.36 2.94
C SER A 699 -6.98 6.19 3.06
N GLY A 700 -6.17 5.96 2.01
CA GLY A 700 -5.14 4.93 2.00
C GLY A 700 -3.97 5.19 2.98
N ARG A 701 -3.87 6.40 3.55
CA ARG A 701 -2.79 6.81 4.47
C ARG A 701 -3.22 6.86 5.93
N ILE A 702 -4.51 6.73 6.24
CA ILE A 702 -4.98 6.65 7.62
C ILE A 702 -4.81 5.20 8.10
N PRO A 703 -4.15 4.95 9.24
CA PRO A 703 -3.92 3.59 9.75
C PRO A 703 -5.19 2.98 10.40
N LEU A 704 -6.37 3.37 9.92
CA LEU A 704 -7.67 2.97 10.43
C LEU A 704 -8.47 2.23 9.37
N SER A 705 -9.54 1.63 9.85
CA SER A 705 -10.29 0.64 9.11
C SER A 705 -11.77 0.74 9.36
N GLY A 706 -12.57 0.36 8.38
CA GLY A 706 -13.99 0.17 8.63
C GLY A 706 -14.74 1.34 9.14
N SER A 707 -15.75 1.08 9.97
CA SER A 707 -16.53 2.14 10.60
C SER A 707 -15.63 3.16 11.32
N SER A 708 -14.46 2.76 11.83
CA SER A 708 -13.48 3.69 12.40
C SER A 708 -12.83 4.59 11.36
N LEU A 709 -12.42 4.05 10.21
CA LEU A 709 -11.95 4.85 9.06
C LEU A 709 -13.06 5.76 8.55
N MET A 710 -14.28 5.24 8.37
CA MET A 710 -15.45 5.99 7.93
C MET A 710 -15.75 7.17 8.86
N ASN A 711 -15.81 6.92 10.17
CA ASN A 711 -16.09 7.94 11.18
C ASN A 711 -15.03 9.04 11.19
N GLN A 712 -13.78 8.68 10.95
CA GLN A 712 -12.68 9.63 10.84
C GLN A 712 -12.76 10.41 9.53
N LEU A 713 -13.00 9.74 8.41
CA LEU A 713 -13.13 10.36 7.10
C LEU A 713 -14.37 11.25 6.96
N ARG A 714 -15.44 11.06 7.77
CA ARG A 714 -16.53 12.04 7.88
C ARG A 714 -16.03 13.42 8.31
N ASN A 715 -14.96 13.46 9.10
CA ASN A 715 -14.34 14.68 9.61
C ASN A 715 -13.00 14.97 8.91
N TRP A 716 -12.76 14.43 7.71
CA TRP A 716 -11.48 14.61 7.00
C TRP A 716 -11.11 16.09 6.81
N HIS A 717 -12.11 16.97 6.64
CA HIS A 717 -11.92 18.41 6.52
C HIS A 717 -11.27 19.06 7.74
N TYR A 718 -11.28 18.40 8.89
CA TYR A 718 -10.68 18.83 10.15
C TYR A 718 -9.30 18.21 10.36
N MET A 719 -8.78 17.46 9.40
CA MET A 719 -7.49 16.80 9.50
C MET A 719 -6.43 17.59 8.77
N GLY A 720 -5.29 17.84 9.41
CA GLY A 720 -4.12 18.47 8.80
C GLY A 720 -2.98 17.48 8.69
N TYR A 721 -2.29 17.47 7.54
CA TYR A 721 -1.22 16.53 7.26
C TYR A 721 0.14 17.26 7.22
N CYS A 722 1.09 16.75 8.00
CA CYS A 722 2.49 17.18 7.96
C CYS A 722 3.40 15.98 7.67
N ALA A 723 4.44 16.19 6.87
CA ALA A 723 5.49 15.22 6.62
C ALA A 723 6.84 15.71 7.15
N GLY A 724 7.62 14.81 7.73
CA GLY A 724 9.03 15.02 8.05
C GLY A 724 9.91 14.26 7.06
N LEU A 725 10.82 14.97 6.41
CA LEU A 725 11.83 14.44 5.50
C LEU A 725 13.21 14.61 6.14
N PRO A 726 14.07 13.58 6.21
CA PRO A 726 15.46 13.78 6.61
C PRO A 726 16.11 14.84 5.72
N GLY A 727 16.81 15.77 6.36
CA GLY A 727 17.41 16.96 5.74
C GLY A 727 18.80 16.72 5.17
#